data_AF-A0A973Y0J8-F1
#
_entry.id   AF-A0A973Y0J8-F1
#
_cell.length_a   1.000
_cell.length_b   1.000
_cell.length_c   1.000
_cell.angle_alpha   90.00
_cell.angle_beta   90.00
_cell.angle_gamma   90.00
#
_symmetry.space_group_name_H-M   'P 1'
#
loop_
_entity.id
_entity.type
_entity.pdbx_description
1 polymer ?
#
loop_
_entity_poly.entity_id
_entity_poly.type
_entity_poly.pdbx_seq_one_letter_code
_entity_poly.pdbx_strand_id
1 'polypeptide(L)'
;MLNNRRQWRALTIVSSILLVLQALVFVGPAPAWAGQDQALETGFEPHNATANPRKPSQVAVMRGCTVRIDNNFGKDGFPITRTSTLPCSGDPSLAFDSQGRLFVTHLSTSFNTTPNRFGVGVGQINDLTTTGNQTYTPVQVSANSPNNQDKQWLVADANPTSPYRDNLYVVWSDLGTPWEIQFSRLESGTTNWSAPQVLSTAGDGNSWPSHAAVGPNGDLYVAYHANICDEGTDGAPGAGTVQLLRDGSGGADFAAGTVPQRTSAFGPGQASVSCNVQDNSGGEIPGTDFWLQGSMQPWVLPDPARPGNVYVVANDDPNDNFGNGDDGDVRIARSTDNGVSFGPPTRVDHGPGQTLAVMPTAHLDQDGNIVAHWYDTRSGERNGGTGPNGNDNFLLEVYGTTSRDGGLTWSQDFRISDAPFDPDLNARCRFGPTCPARPADPEQTLRIGEYNGVWTVDGIGYATWTGNATPPTGGNPAAGNQTTYYDTFSLVGAFPDTFEPNESIDTAVAAALGSDDRFNGGRLSLHSATDVDFFRVVPRHTGHLAADIAFNEVISGLQVRAYDKFGNKVSTGTVATTRPGSSTSRLAIPVVEDEPYFIVVSDSGITDPTKPGDASPTDPPQATYDLSVVNREAPEPFGLDLKRESDSGRFDNDDVTWTNGPELFLRVDDADLRAANVPLSPENGTSTLVDDAPGFKVAVERAGERVGFAQPVNPVTKPGLYAIDLDPVLTEGENLITAEVIIVDPSDDPAVPGTAHVVGSGPESAHRLGITLDTTAPAAPAAAPDLLSSSDTGGNSIDNITTITEPAFQGSPVEPNAVVRLTADPPSATGPTVVGKDTVTSAGEYEVVSDPLDDGTYDVAVRLEDLAGNVSAPSPSLAVTIANQSLTLAGATADLVVDIDQNTVTGYPGTPGGFVGIRGIPVVNLDAAGHEVAIQGGAGDESLTFTPTSANSGRLTRSNSAQVLNFSGVTGDVTVNPEGGDDEVTIVGTTGADSVFGTVDLLTLLRVQGLLGLEITTDQTERIGVSARGGRDTVDITAMDTVSALLSVNSGPPNTAAPPQGDTLIVRGGSPKDQLANAPGGPFSGEGSAFVRYPHTTGAETRIDYTETERVILDHS
;
A
#
# COMPACT_ATOMS: atom_id res chain seq x y z
N MET A 1 74.25 -21.08 -11.32
CA MET A 1 74.40 -19.62 -11.57
C MET A 1 73.99 -19.16 -12.98
N LEU A 2 73.62 -20.05 -13.93
CA LEU A 2 73.16 -19.61 -15.27
C LEU A 2 71.63 -19.43 -15.43
N ASN A 3 70.79 -19.92 -14.51
CA ASN A 3 69.33 -19.74 -14.59
C ASN A 3 68.81 -18.38 -14.08
N ASN A 4 69.45 -17.75 -13.10
CA ASN A 4 68.96 -16.48 -12.54
C ASN A 4 69.20 -15.25 -13.44
N ARG A 5 70.12 -15.32 -14.43
CA ARG A 5 70.39 -14.19 -15.33
C ARG A 5 69.40 -14.08 -16.49
N ARG A 6 68.64 -15.14 -16.81
CA ARG A 6 67.60 -15.09 -17.85
C ARG A 6 66.27 -14.53 -17.33
N GLN A 7 65.91 -14.80 -16.09
CA GLN A 7 64.70 -14.26 -15.47
C GLN A 7 64.77 -12.74 -15.22
N TRP A 8 65.94 -12.20 -14.83
CA TRP A 8 66.12 -10.76 -14.66
C TRP A 8 66.12 -9.96 -15.97
N ARG A 9 66.57 -10.54 -17.09
CA ARG A 9 66.52 -9.88 -18.41
C ARG A 9 65.11 -9.91 -19.02
N ALA A 10 64.33 -10.96 -18.77
CA ALA A 10 62.93 -11.01 -19.20
C ALA A 10 62.06 -10.00 -18.43
N LEU A 11 62.28 -9.85 -17.12
CA LEU A 11 61.55 -8.88 -16.29
C LEU A 11 61.85 -7.43 -16.69
N THR A 12 63.11 -7.12 -17.02
CA THR A 12 63.50 -5.75 -17.43
C THR A 12 62.96 -5.38 -18.82
N ILE A 13 62.89 -6.33 -19.76
CA ILE A 13 62.35 -6.10 -21.11
C ILE A 13 60.81 -6.00 -21.06
N VAL A 14 60.13 -6.80 -20.24
CA VAL A 14 58.67 -6.69 -20.05
C VAL A 14 58.31 -5.38 -19.36
N SER A 15 59.07 -4.93 -18.35
CA SER A 15 58.86 -3.60 -17.73
C SER A 15 59.18 -2.44 -18.67
N SER A 16 60.16 -2.57 -19.57
CA SER A 16 60.48 -1.52 -20.54
C SER A 16 59.49 -1.46 -21.71
N ILE A 17 58.91 -2.61 -22.09
CA ILE A 17 57.85 -2.69 -23.11
C ILE A 17 56.51 -2.21 -22.53
N LEU A 18 56.20 -2.48 -21.26
CA LEU A 18 55.04 -1.88 -20.58
C LEU A 18 55.18 -0.36 -20.44
N LEU A 19 56.38 0.17 -20.16
CA LEU A 19 56.61 1.62 -20.08
C LEU A 19 56.49 2.32 -21.46
N VAL A 20 56.81 1.62 -22.55
CA VAL A 20 56.75 2.18 -23.92
C VAL A 20 55.36 2.01 -24.55
N LEU A 21 54.57 1.02 -24.13
CA LEU A 21 53.16 0.86 -24.57
C LEU A 21 52.19 1.82 -23.88
N GLN A 22 52.55 2.43 -22.74
CA GLN A 22 51.82 3.58 -22.17
C GLN A 22 52.04 4.89 -22.94
N ALA A 23 52.97 4.95 -23.90
CA ALA A 23 53.29 6.17 -24.65
C ALA A 23 52.67 6.24 -26.05
N LEU A 24 51.79 5.31 -26.42
CA LEU A 24 51.22 5.21 -27.77
C LEU A 24 49.71 4.97 -27.71
N VAL A 25 48.98 6.04 -27.35
CA VAL A 25 47.73 6.57 -27.94
C VAL A 25 47.36 7.78 -27.06
N PHE A 26 47.87 8.97 -27.40
CA PHE A 26 47.27 10.22 -26.91
C PHE A 26 46.06 10.52 -27.78
N VAL A 27 44.94 9.88 -27.47
CA VAL A 27 43.65 10.57 -27.65
C VAL A 27 43.54 11.38 -26.37
N GLY A 28 43.63 12.71 -26.48
CA GLY A 28 43.51 13.60 -25.33
C GLY A 28 42.21 13.28 -24.56
N PRO A 29 42.21 13.39 -23.22
CA PRO A 29 40.97 13.21 -22.46
C PRO A 29 39.90 14.13 -23.04
N ALA A 30 38.71 13.55 -23.29
CA ALA A 30 37.51 14.31 -23.57
C ALA A 30 37.28 15.32 -22.41
N PRO A 31 36.68 16.49 -22.68
CA PRO A 31 36.49 17.51 -21.66
C PRO A 31 35.71 16.93 -20.47
N ALA A 32 36.02 17.44 -19.27
CA ALA A 32 35.10 17.31 -18.15
C ALA A 32 33.78 17.97 -18.59
N TRP A 33 32.63 17.36 -18.28
CA TRP A 33 31.33 18.00 -18.51
C TRP A 33 31.20 19.23 -17.62
N ALA A 34 31.75 20.34 -18.12
CA ALA A 34 31.00 21.57 -18.14
C ALA A 34 29.72 21.36 -18.98
N GLY A 35 28.78 22.29 -18.94
CA GLY A 35 27.66 22.27 -19.86
C GLY A 35 28.12 22.35 -21.32
N GLN A 36 27.20 22.58 -22.24
CA GLN A 36 27.63 22.86 -23.62
C GLN A 36 28.06 24.32 -23.73
N ASP A 37 29.24 24.56 -24.30
CA ASP A 37 29.78 25.87 -24.64
C ASP A 37 28.69 26.72 -25.31
N GLN A 38 28.17 27.71 -24.60
CA GLN A 38 27.19 28.64 -25.17
C GLN A 38 27.93 29.77 -25.86
N ALA A 39 27.95 29.74 -27.19
CA ALA A 39 28.44 30.86 -27.98
C ALA A 39 27.51 32.07 -27.82
N LEU A 40 28.02 33.12 -27.19
CA LEU A 40 27.39 34.44 -27.17
C LEU A 40 27.82 35.23 -28.42
N GLU A 41 27.17 36.35 -28.72
CA GLU A 41 27.56 37.18 -29.86
C GLU A 41 29.01 37.72 -29.76
N THR A 42 29.61 38.07 -30.91
CA THR A 42 31.05 38.39 -31.06
C THR A 42 31.61 39.57 -30.23
N GLY A 43 32.31 39.34 -29.10
CA GLY A 43 32.92 40.37 -28.24
C GLY A 43 34.45 40.54 -28.40
N PHE A 44 35.04 41.42 -27.59
CA PHE A 44 36.51 41.51 -27.43
C PHE A 44 36.96 41.32 -25.99
N GLU A 45 36.13 41.68 -25.02
CA GLU A 45 36.44 41.60 -23.59
C GLU A 45 35.19 41.07 -22.88
N PRO A 46 35.17 39.80 -22.46
CA PRO A 46 34.14 39.29 -21.59
C PRO A 46 34.40 39.77 -20.16
N HIS A 47 33.35 39.82 -19.35
CA HIS A 47 33.48 39.87 -17.90
C HIS A 47 33.13 38.51 -17.31
N ASN A 48 33.47 38.29 -16.02
CA ASN A 48 32.98 37.13 -15.30
C ASN A 48 31.44 36.99 -15.39
N ALA A 49 30.97 35.75 -15.48
CA ALA A 49 29.57 35.44 -15.38
C ALA A 49 29.12 35.63 -13.93
N THR A 50 28.52 36.77 -13.57
CA THR A 50 28.06 36.98 -12.20
C THR A 50 26.69 36.34 -11.98
N ALA A 51 26.55 35.52 -10.93
CA ALA A 51 25.28 34.92 -10.54
C ALA A 51 24.62 35.69 -9.39
N ASN A 52 23.29 35.75 -9.39
CA ASN A 52 22.53 36.39 -8.32
C ASN A 52 22.59 35.53 -7.04
N PRO A 53 23.13 36.05 -5.92
CA PRO A 53 23.30 35.27 -4.68
C PRO A 53 21.96 34.84 -4.04
N ARG A 54 20.82 35.45 -4.42
CA ARG A 54 19.47 35.03 -3.97
C ARG A 54 18.78 34.06 -4.91
N LYS A 55 19.27 33.98 -6.14
CA LYS A 55 18.68 33.19 -7.21
C LYS A 55 19.80 32.73 -8.15
N PRO A 56 20.57 31.68 -7.78
CA PRO A 56 21.70 31.19 -8.59
C PRO A 56 21.37 30.85 -10.04
N SER A 57 20.09 30.57 -10.34
CA SER A 57 19.63 30.38 -11.72
C SER A 57 19.66 31.67 -12.55
N GLN A 58 19.72 32.84 -11.93
CA GLN A 58 19.81 34.13 -12.62
C GLN A 58 21.28 34.53 -12.76
N VAL A 59 21.79 34.46 -13.99
CA VAL A 59 23.19 34.70 -14.32
C VAL A 59 23.28 35.84 -15.33
N ALA A 60 24.29 36.69 -15.19
CA ALA A 60 24.54 37.81 -16.08
C ALA A 60 25.97 37.73 -16.64
N VAL A 61 26.09 37.87 -17.95
CA VAL A 61 27.36 37.94 -18.68
C VAL A 61 27.38 39.24 -19.47
N MET A 62 28.47 40.00 -19.41
CA MET A 62 28.62 41.21 -20.21
C MET A 62 29.55 40.98 -21.38
N ARG A 63 29.18 41.53 -22.53
CA ARG A 63 30.00 41.62 -23.75
C ARG A 63 29.86 43.00 -24.35
N GLY A 64 30.98 43.73 -24.43
CA GLY A 64 31.02 45.09 -24.99
C GLY A 64 30.04 46.05 -24.29
N CYS A 65 29.01 46.53 -25.01
CA CYS A 65 28.00 47.46 -24.45
C CYS A 65 26.80 46.78 -23.78
N THR A 66 26.74 45.44 -23.80
CA THR A 66 25.49 44.70 -23.59
C THR A 66 25.65 43.64 -22.52
N VAL A 67 24.78 43.69 -21.51
CA VAL A 67 24.60 42.66 -20.51
C VAL A 67 23.53 41.68 -20.98
N ARG A 68 23.90 40.41 -21.02
CA ARG A 68 23.07 39.26 -21.34
C ARG A 68 22.70 38.58 -20.04
N ILE A 69 21.42 38.34 -19.82
CA ILE A 69 20.90 37.76 -18.59
C ILE A 69 20.10 36.51 -18.95
N ASP A 70 20.30 35.47 -18.16
CA ASP A 70 19.55 34.23 -18.21
C ASP A 70 18.94 33.98 -16.83
N ASN A 71 17.78 33.33 -16.76
CA ASN A 71 17.08 33.02 -15.50
C ASN A 71 17.06 31.52 -15.18
N ASN A 72 17.77 30.72 -15.97
CA ASN A 72 17.86 29.27 -15.96
C ASN A 72 19.32 28.80 -16.16
N PHE A 73 20.25 29.35 -15.37
CA PHE A 73 21.67 28.96 -15.34
C PHE A 73 22.42 29.14 -16.68
N GLY A 74 21.91 29.97 -17.59
CA GLY A 74 22.50 30.17 -18.92
C GLY A 74 21.95 29.22 -19.99
N LYS A 75 21.02 28.32 -19.64
CA LYS A 75 20.50 27.28 -20.56
C LYS A 75 19.50 27.80 -21.59
N ASP A 76 18.90 28.98 -21.39
CA ASP A 76 17.90 29.53 -22.33
C ASP A 76 18.55 30.40 -23.43
N GLY A 77 19.89 30.39 -23.54
CA GLY A 77 20.62 31.17 -24.54
C GLY A 77 20.64 32.68 -24.24
N PHE A 78 20.49 33.07 -22.97
CA PHE A 78 20.51 34.46 -22.50
C PHE A 78 19.50 35.40 -23.21
N PRO A 79 18.18 35.14 -23.06
CA PRO A 79 17.14 35.84 -23.81
C PRO A 79 16.91 37.29 -23.36
N ILE A 80 17.53 37.75 -22.27
CA ILE A 80 17.34 39.09 -21.70
C ILE A 80 18.58 39.93 -22.01
N THR A 81 18.35 41.11 -22.59
CA THR A 81 19.42 41.94 -23.12
C THR A 81 19.31 43.38 -22.61
N ARG A 82 20.39 43.92 -22.08
CA ARG A 82 20.45 45.25 -21.48
C ARG A 82 21.65 46.01 -22.04
N THR A 83 21.41 47.10 -22.77
CA THR A 83 22.46 47.87 -23.44
C THR A 83 22.59 49.26 -22.82
N SER A 84 23.82 49.74 -22.68
CA SER A 84 24.07 51.10 -22.17
C SER A 84 23.44 52.17 -23.08
N THR A 85 22.86 53.21 -22.50
CA THR A 85 22.44 54.42 -23.25
C THR A 85 23.63 55.28 -23.70
N LEU A 86 24.82 55.05 -23.13
CA LEU A 86 26.06 55.72 -23.51
C LEU A 86 26.97 54.73 -24.26
N PRO A 87 27.84 55.19 -25.18
CA PRO A 87 28.79 54.32 -25.87
C PRO A 87 29.69 53.59 -24.86
N CYS A 88 29.92 52.28 -25.02
CA CYS A 88 30.93 51.56 -24.24
C CYS A 88 32.21 51.41 -25.07
N SER A 89 33.36 51.53 -24.41
CA SER A 89 34.70 51.42 -25.00
C SER A 89 35.48 50.19 -24.54
N GLY A 90 34.98 49.41 -23.57
CA GLY A 90 35.62 48.19 -23.08
C GLY A 90 35.49 47.96 -21.57
N ASP A 91 36.21 46.95 -21.09
CA ASP A 91 36.44 46.57 -19.68
C ASP A 91 35.18 46.40 -18.80
N PRO A 92 34.17 45.67 -19.26
CA PRO A 92 32.98 45.50 -18.44
C PRO A 92 33.27 44.83 -17.09
N SER A 93 32.61 45.27 -16.03
CA SER A 93 32.51 44.52 -14.77
C SER A 93 31.09 44.58 -14.19
N LEU A 94 30.62 43.48 -13.62
CA LEU A 94 29.29 43.25 -13.09
C LEU A 94 29.37 42.84 -11.63
N ALA A 95 28.36 43.26 -10.86
CA ALA A 95 28.21 42.82 -9.47
C ALA A 95 26.72 42.74 -9.09
N PHE A 96 26.36 41.69 -8.35
CA PHE A 96 25.09 41.61 -7.64
C PHE A 96 25.29 42.03 -6.18
N ASP A 97 24.35 42.81 -5.65
CA ASP A 97 24.31 43.09 -4.21
C ASP A 97 23.50 42.06 -3.41
N SER A 98 23.38 42.28 -2.10
CA SER A 98 22.69 41.35 -1.19
C SER A 98 21.18 41.28 -1.43
N GLN A 99 20.63 42.20 -2.24
CA GLN A 99 19.22 42.27 -2.63
C GLN A 99 18.95 41.64 -4.01
N GLY A 100 20.00 41.24 -4.74
CA GLY A 100 19.88 40.72 -6.09
C GLY A 100 19.71 41.81 -7.16
N ARG A 101 20.11 43.05 -6.87
CA ARG A 101 20.21 44.13 -7.87
C ARG A 101 21.50 43.97 -8.65
N LEU A 102 21.43 44.07 -9.98
CA LEU A 102 22.59 43.96 -10.86
C LEU A 102 23.14 45.35 -11.18
N PHE A 103 24.44 45.52 -10.97
CA PHE A 103 25.19 46.70 -11.33
C PHE A 103 26.23 46.37 -12.38
N VAL A 104 26.56 47.36 -13.18
CA VAL A 104 27.48 47.25 -14.31
C VAL A 104 28.38 48.46 -14.35
N THR A 105 29.66 48.25 -14.58
CA THR A 105 30.64 49.30 -14.85
C THR A 105 31.27 49.09 -16.22
N HIS A 106 31.60 50.18 -16.91
CA HIS A 106 32.29 50.14 -18.20
C HIS A 106 32.99 51.46 -18.53
N LEU A 107 33.83 51.42 -19.54
CA LEU A 107 34.53 52.59 -20.08
C LEU A 107 33.73 53.34 -21.12
N SER A 108 33.86 54.66 -21.16
CA SER A 108 33.37 55.47 -22.26
C SER A 108 34.16 56.74 -22.43
N THR A 109 34.35 57.17 -23.67
CA THR A 109 34.77 58.54 -23.99
C THR A 109 33.71 59.59 -23.64
N SER A 110 32.47 59.17 -23.38
CA SER A 110 31.38 60.07 -22.96
C SER A 110 31.43 60.40 -21.46
N PHE A 111 32.18 59.62 -20.67
CA PHE A 111 32.38 59.88 -19.23
C PHE A 111 33.55 60.83 -18.97
N ASN A 112 34.32 61.24 -19.97
CA ASN A 112 35.42 62.19 -19.76
C ASN A 112 35.23 63.38 -20.70
N THR A 113 35.17 64.57 -20.13
CA THR A 113 35.04 65.80 -20.93
C THR A 113 36.32 66.14 -21.70
N THR A 114 37.46 65.53 -21.36
CA THR A 114 38.68 65.61 -22.15
C THR A 114 38.51 64.80 -23.46
N PRO A 115 38.73 65.41 -24.64
CA PRO A 115 38.54 64.71 -25.91
C PRO A 115 39.39 63.43 -26.04
N ASN A 116 38.76 62.36 -26.52
CA ASN A 116 39.40 61.06 -26.77
C ASN A 116 40.11 60.48 -25.54
N ARG A 117 39.54 60.68 -24.34
CA ARG A 117 39.97 60.01 -23.11
C ARG A 117 38.83 59.18 -22.55
N PHE A 118 39.15 58.00 -22.04
CA PHE A 118 38.17 57.17 -21.36
C PHE A 118 37.92 57.69 -19.93
N GLY A 119 36.67 57.56 -19.49
CA GLY A 119 36.27 57.66 -18.10
C GLY A 119 35.55 56.37 -17.67
N VAL A 120 35.34 56.22 -16.37
CA VAL A 120 34.64 55.09 -15.75
C VAL A 120 33.22 55.49 -15.39
N GLY A 121 32.24 54.65 -15.73
CA GLY A 121 30.86 54.86 -15.34
C GLY A 121 30.17 53.60 -14.83
N VAL A 122 29.28 53.77 -13.85
CA VAL A 122 28.53 52.69 -13.20
C VAL A 122 27.03 52.88 -13.44
N GLY A 123 26.34 51.81 -13.83
CA GLY A 123 24.90 51.78 -14.02
C GLY A 123 24.23 50.67 -13.21
N GLN A 124 22.94 50.84 -12.92
CA GLN A 124 22.10 49.80 -12.33
C GLN A 124 21.13 49.27 -13.40
N ILE A 125 20.98 47.95 -13.47
CA ILE A 125 20.00 47.30 -14.34
C ILE A 125 18.76 46.98 -13.50
N ASN A 126 17.65 47.62 -13.83
CA ASN A 126 16.41 47.53 -13.04
C ASN A 126 15.52 46.34 -13.40
N ASP A 127 15.57 45.88 -14.64
CA ASP A 127 14.75 44.76 -15.12
C ASP A 127 15.66 43.56 -15.46
N LEU A 128 15.55 42.48 -14.71
CA LEU A 128 16.34 41.25 -14.88
C LEU A 128 15.50 40.05 -15.36
N THR A 129 14.24 40.29 -15.73
CA THR A 129 13.26 39.22 -15.98
C THR A 129 12.59 39.30 -17.34
N THR A 130 12.42 40.50 -17.90
CA THR A 130 11.73 40.67 -19.19
C THR A 130 12.67 40.35 -20.35
N THR A 131 12.29 39.35 -21.16
CA THR A 131 13.00 38.96 -22.38
C THR A 131 13.03 40.09 -23.41
N GLY A 132 14.06 40.07 -24.27
CA GLY A 132 14.31 41.09 -25.27
C GLY A 132 15.17 42.26 -24.77
N ASN A 133 15.23 43.31 -25.59
CA ASN A 133 16.19 44.40 -25.46
C ASN A 133 15.61 45.57 -24.66
N GLN A 134 16.34 45.99 -23.63
CA GLN A 134 16.10 47.25 -22.91
C GLN A 134 17.42 47.99 -22.69
N THR A 135 17.35 49.19 -22.12
CA THR A 135 18.53 50.02 -21.87
C THR A 135 18.72 50.31 -20.38
N TYR A 136 19.96 50.61 -20.00
CA TYR A 136 20.31 51.15 -18.69
C TYR A 136 21.20 52.39 -18.89
N THR A 137 21.17 53.32 -17.93
CA THR A 137 21.95 54.55 -18.00
C THR A 137 23.03 54.57 -16.92
N PRO A 138 24.31 54.52 -17.29
CA PRO A 138 25.42 54.64 -16.35
C PRO A 138 25.68 56.11 -15.97
N VAL A 139 26.26 56.33 -14.79
CA VAL A 139 26.74 57.63 -14.30
C VAL A 139 28.26 57.61 -14.22
N GLN A 140 28.90 58.72 -14.60
CA GLN A 140 30.35 58.89 -14.47
C GLN A 140 30.75 58.82 -12.99
N VAL A 141 31.78 58.02 -12.69
CA VAL A 141 32.37 57.88 -11.35
C VAL A 141 33.80 58.44 -11.31
N SER A 142 34.58 58.26 -12.37
CA SER A 142 35.92 58.84 -12.45
C SER A 142 35.90 60.36 -12.53
N ALA A 143 36.97 61.01 -12.09
CA ALA A 143 37.15 62.44 -12.34
C ALA A 143 37.40 62.70 -13.83
N ASN A 144 37.16 63.94 -14.28
CA ASN A 144 37.65 64.38 -15.59
C ASN A 144 39.17 64.47 -15.53
N SER A 145 39.85 63.71 -16.39
CA SER A 145 41.32 63.56 -16.38
C SER A 145 41.90 63.77 -17.79
N PRO A 146 43.13 64.32 -17.92
CA PRO A 146 43.87 64.30 -19.18
C PRO A 146 44.37 62.90 -19.58
N ASN A 147 44.28 61.93 -18.67
CA ASN A 147 44.73 60.56 -18.86
C ASN A 147 43.53 59.63 -19.10
N ASN A 148 43.79 58.45 -19.66
CA ASN A 148 42.77 57.40 -19.74
C ASN A 148 42.53 56.84 -18.33
N GLN A 149 41.26 56.77 -17.94
CA GLN A 149 40.83 55.99 -16.80
C GLN A 149 40.44 54.62 -17.36
N ASP A 150 41.07 53.55 -16.88
CA ASP A 150 41.05 52.23 -17.52
C ASP A 150 41.01 51.11 -16.48
N LYS A 151 40.55 49.90 -16.85
CA LYS A 151 40.49 48.71 -15.98
C LYS A 151 39.76 48.89 -14.65
N GLN A 152 38.50 49.31 -14.73
CA GLN A 152 37.64 49.34 -13.56
C GLN A 152 37.20 47.95 -13.09
N TRP A 153 37.11 47.79 -11.78
CA TRP A 153 36.52 46.63 -11.14
C TRP A 153 35.42 47.06 -10.17
N LEU A 154 34.19 46.61 -10.41
CA LEU A 154 33.03 46.91 -9.57
C LEU A 154 32.78 45.78 -8.60
N VAL A 155 32.51 46.14 -7.34
CA VAL A 155 32.11 45.20 -6.29
C VAL A 155 30.90 45.77 -5.58
N ALA A 156 29.93 44.91 -5.29
CA ALA A 156 28.86 45.20 -4.36
C ALA A 156 29.08 44.39 -3.07
N ASP A 157 28.81 44.98 -1.92
CA ASP A 157 28.74 44.23 -0.67
C ASP A 157 27.49 43.35 -0.68
N ALA A 158 27.67 42.12 -1.15
CA ALA A 158 26.61 41.14 -1.30
C ALA A 158 26.28 40.38 -0.01
N ASN A 159 27.04 40.60 1.08
CA ASN A 159 26.84 39.87 2.31
C ASN A 159 25.68 40.46 3.13
N PRO A 160 24.59 39.70 3.35
CA PRO A 160 23.42 40.20 4.08
C PRO A 160 23.70 40.55 5.54
N THR A 161 24.80 40.03 6.11
CA THR A 161 25.22 40.28 7.51
C THR A 161 26.23 41.41 7.65
N SER A 162 26.75 41.95 6.54
CA SER A 162 27.72 43.04 6.59
C SER A 162 27.08 44.32 7.17
N PRO A 163 27.81 45.08 8.02
CA PRO A 163 27.38 46.40 8.46
C PRO A 163 27.31 47.41 7.31
N TYR A 164 28.00 47.13 6.20
CA TYR A 164 28.09 47.97 5.01
C TYR A 164 27.35 47.36 3.80
N ARG A 165 26.42 46.42 4.06
CA ARG A 165 25.64 45.72 3.02
C ARG A 165 25.12 46.68 1.95
N ASP A 166 25.16 46.22 0.70
CA ASP A 166 24.71 46.94 -0.49
C ASP A 166 25.48 48.24 -0.83
N ASN A 167 26.60 48.53 -0.16
CA ASN A 167 27.55 49.53 -0.65
C ASN A 167 28.16 49.06 -1.97
N LEU A 168 28.48 50.01 -2.85
CA LEU A 168 29.21 49.75 -4.10
C LEU A 168 30.61 50.35 -4.02
N TYR A 169 31.57 49.63 -4.57
CA TYR A 169 32.97 50.02 -4.62
C TYR A 169 33.47 49.87 -6.05
N VAL A 170 34.20 50.85 -6.55
CA VAL A 170 34.89 50.74 -7.83
C VAL A 170 36.34 51.17 -7.68
N VAL A 171 37.23 50.32 -8.15
CA VAL A 171 38.67 50.60 -8.30
C VAL A 171 39.01 50.62 -9.78
N TRP A 172 39.97 51.45 -10.20
CA TRP A 172 40.42 51.51 -11.59
C TRP A 172 41.83 52.10 -11.68
N SER A 173 42.44 52.09 -12.86
CA SER A 173 43.76 52.66 -13.09
C SER A 173 43.67 54.01 -13.82
N ASP A 174 44.37 55.02 -13.33
CA ASP A 174 44.68 56.24 -14.08
C ASP A 174 46.00 56.03 -14.85
N LEU A 175 45.93 55.97 -16.18
CA LEU A 175 47.08 55.72 -17.07
C LEU A 175 47.93 56.99 -17.29
N GLY A 176 48.37 57.60 -16.19
CA GLY A 176 49.22 58.79 -16.16
C GLY A 176 50.72 58.46 -16.28
N THR A 177 51.57 59.22 -15.57
CA THR A 177 52.99 58.87 -15.42
C THR A 177 53.43 59.21 -14.00
N PRO A 178 53.50 58.23 -13.08
CA PRO A 178 53.21 56.79 -13.27
C PRO A 178 51.71 56.47 -13.36
N TRP A 179 51.38 55.20 -13.63
CA TRP A 179 50.01 54.70 -13.52
C TRP A 179 49.62 54.48 -12.07
N GLU A 180 48.42 54.94 -11.69
CA GLU A 180 47.96 54.96 -10.30
C GLU A 180 46.60 54.27 -10.13
N ILE A 181 46.42 53.53 -9.03
CA ILE A 181 45.14 52.92 -8.68
C ILE A 181 44.25 53.95 -8.01
N GLN A 182 43.06 54.15 -8.54
CA GLN A 182 42.01 55.04 -8.07
C GLN A 182 40.90 54.25 -7.39
N PHE A 183 40.18 54.92 -6.49
CA PHE A 183 39.05 54.34 -5.76
C PHE A 183 37.90 55.33 -5.58
N SER A 184 36.67 54.82 -5.66
CA SER A 184 35.46 55.52 -5.25
C SER A 184 34.43 54.54 -4.68
N ARG A 185 33.58 55.02 -3.77
CA ARG A 185 32.48 54.24 -3.19
C ARG A 185 31.14 54.98 -3.25
N LEU A 186 30.06 54.19 -3.24
CA LEU A 186 28.70 54.64 -3.07
C LEU A 186 28.10 53.97 -1.83
N GLU A 187 27.64 54.77 -0.87
CA GLU A 187 26.94 54.25 0.30
C GLU A 187 25.51 53.85 -0.07
N SER A 188 25.06 52.70 0.45
CA SER A 188 23.71 52.20 0.22
C SER A 188 22.65 53.24 0.60
N GLY A 189 21.66 53.41 -0.28
CA GLY A 189 20.59 54.41 -0.13
C GLY A 189 20.94 55.83 -0.59
N THR A 190 22.17 56.05 -1.08
CA THR A 190 22.61 57.32 -1.68
C THR A 190 22.76 57.20 -3.20
N THR A 191 23.03 58.33 -3.87
CA THR A 191 23.28 58.38 -5.33
C THR A 191 24.61 59.05 -5.69
N ASN A 192 25.37 59.54 -4.71
CA ASN A 192 26.58 60.32 -4.93
C ASN A 192 27.80 59.47 -4.59
N TRP A 193 28.63 59.23 -5.60
CA TRP A 193 29.93 58.61 -5.43
C TRP A 193 30.88 59.53 -4.65
N SER A 194 31.77 58.94 -3.86
CA SER A 194 32.86 59.70 -3.24
C SER A 194 33.80 60.27 -4.31
N ALA A 195 34.48 61.38 -3.99
CA ALA A 195 35.54 61.88 -4.86
C ALA A 195 36.62 60.80 -5.05
N PRO A 196 37.12 60.57 -6.28
CA PRO A 196 38.20 59.61 -6.52
C PRO A 196 39.43 59.89 -5.67
N GLN A 197 40.03 58.83 -5.12
CA GLN A 197 41.29 58.89 -4.36
C GLN A 197 42.30 57.87 -4.88
N VAL A 198 43.58 58.24 -4.86
CA VAL A 198 44.70 57.36 -5.21
C VAL A 198 44.98 56.40 -4.04
N LEU A 199 45.05 55.11 -4.33
CA LEU A 199 45.40 54.04 -3.38
C LEU A 199 46.81 53.48 -3.57
N SER A 200 47.36 53.52 -4.78
CA SER A 200 48.73 53.06 -5.06
C SER A 200 49.77 53.97 -4.39
N THR A 201 50.95 53.43 -4.07
CA THR A 201 52.02 54.20 -3.40
C THR A 201 53.01 54.75 -4.42
N ALA A 202 53.47 55.99 -4.21
CA ALA A 202 54.56 56.56 -5.00
C ALA A 202 55.82 55.68 -4.91
N GLY A 203 56.33 55.24 -6.06
CA GLY A 203 57.50 54.34 -6.14
C GLY A 203 57.17 52.88 -6.45
N ASP A 204 55.89 52.51 -6.56
CA ASP A 204 55.44 51.18 -7.00
C ASP A 204 55.64 50.92 -8.52
N GLY A 205 56.26 51.86 -9.24
CA GLY A 205 56.27 51.84 -10.71
C GLY A 205 54.87 52.07 -11.28
N ASN A 206 54.59 51.52 -12.46
CA ASN A 206 53.24 51.51 -12.98
C ASN A 206 52.40 50.47 -12.21
N SER A 207 51.27 50.91 -11.66
CA SER A 207 50.34 50.08 -10.88
C SER A 207 49.09 49.78 -11.72
N TRP A 208 48.94 48.54 -12.16
CA TRP A 208 47.84 48.08 -13.00
C TRP A 208 47.92 46.54 -13.15
N PRO A 209 46.81 45.81 -13.28
CA PRO A 209 45.44 46.25 -13.03
C PRO A 209 45.10 46.00 -11.55
N SER A 210 43.85 46.27 -11.15
CA SER A 210 43.39 46.11 -9.76
C SER A 210 42.13 45.27 -9.67
N HIS A 211 41.95 44.57 -8.54
CA HIS A 211 40.74 43.81 -8.19
C HIS A 211 40.33 44.19 -6.78
N ALA A 212 39.02 44.17 -6.51
CA ALA A 212 38.50 44.39 -5.18
C ALA A 212 37.55 43.26 -4.76
N ALA A 213 37.44 43.02 -3.47
CA ALA A 213 36.48 42.09 -2.89
C ALA A 213 36.08 42.52 -1.47
N VAL A 214 34.88 42.12 -1.03
CA VAL A 214 34.37 42.43 0.31
C VAL A 214 34.36 41.15 1.14
N GLY A 215 34.98 41.19 2.31
CA GLY A 215 35.00 40.09 3.27
C GLY A 215 33.68 39.93 4.03
N PRO A 216 33.49 38.79 4.72
CA PRO A 216 32.25 38.49 5.45
C PRO A 216 31.94 39.47 6.60
N ASN A 217 32.92 40.22 7.08
CA ASN A 217 32.75 41.26 8.09
C ASN A 217 32.52 42.66 7.51
N GLY A 218 32.45 42.80 6.18
CA GLY A 218 32.35 44.08 5.48
C GLY A 218 33.68 44.77 5.22
N ASP A 219 34.82 44.13 5.54
CA ASP A 219 36.13 44.67 5.17
C ASP A 219 36.28 44.71 3.64
N LEU A 220 36.76 45.84 3.11
CA LEU A 220 37.08 45.98 1.71
C LEU A 220 38.57 45.67 1.48
N TYR A 221 38.84 44.75 0.56
CA TYR A 221 40.17 44.40 0.10
C TYR A 221 40.38 44.88 -1.32
N VAL A 222 41.54 45.47 -1.60
CA VAL A 222 41.96 45.89 -2.95
C VAL A 222 43.33 45.33 -3.23
N ALA A 223 43.48 44.54 -4.28
CA ALA A 223 44.76 44.04 -4.76
C ALA A 223 45.12 44.74 -6.09
N TYR A 224 46.39 45.05 -6.28
CA TYR A 224 46.90 45.56 -7.56
C TYR A 224 48.31 45.06 -7.84
N HIS A 225 48.63 44.95 -9.13
CA HIS A 225 49.97 44.59 -9.59
C HIS A 225 50.83 45.84 -9.79
N ALA A 226 52.11 45.76 -9.46
CA ALA A 226 53.07 46.85 -9.44
C ALA A 226 54.39 46.43 -10.12
N ASN A 227 55.11 47.41 -10.69
CA ASN A 227 56.28 47.23 -11.55
C ASN A 227 56.01 46.32 -12.77
N ILE A 228 54.89 46.57 -13.45
CA ILE A 228 54.45 45.82 -14.62
C ILE A 228 55.14 46.24 -15.93
N CYS A 229 54.76 45.58 -17.03
CA CYS A 229 55.05 46.03 -18.40
C CYS A 229 54.25 47.31 -18.75
N ASP A 230 54.79 48.13 -19.64
CA ASP A 230 54.12 49.33 -20.15
C ASP A 230 53.36 49.05 -21.46
N GLU A 231 52.55 50.01 -21.91
CA GLU A 231 51.97 49.98 -23.26
C GLU A 231 53.06 49.98 -24.35
N GLY A 232 53.52 48.80 -24.74
CA GLY A 232 54.37 48.60 -25.91
C GLY A 232 55.73 47.96 -25.62
N THR A 233 56.01 47.58 -24.37
CA THR A 233 57.24 46.87 -24.01
C THR A 233 56.92 45.71 -23.10
N ASP A 234 57.81 44.72 -23.02
CA ASP A 234 57.76 43.75 -21.94
C ASP A 234 58.20 44.38 -20.61
N GLY A 235 57.75 43.78 -19.51
CA GLY A 235 58.13 44.19 -18.16
C GLY A 235 59.60 43.90 -17.89
N ALA A 236 60.10 44.30 -16.72
CA ALA A 236 61.41 43.86 -16.28
C ALA A 236 61.29 42.50 -15.57
N PRO A 237 62.01 41.45 -16.02
CA PRO A 237 62.01 40.16 -15.32
C PRO A 237 62.45 40.32 -13.85
N GLY A 238 61.77 39.63 -12.93
CA GLY A 238 62.06 39.66 -11.49
C GLY A 238 61.56 40.90 -10.74
N ALA A 239 60.87 41.84 -11.39
CA ALA A 239 60.43 43.10 -10.75
C ALA A 239 58.96 43.09 -10.27
N GLY A 240 58.13 42.21 -10.85
CA GLY A 240 56.68 42.20 -10.61
C GLY A 240 56.32 41.89 -9.16
N THR A 241 55.34 42.62 -8.61
CA THR A 241 54.81 42.39 -7.25
C THR A 241 53.30 42.58 -7.22
N VAL A 242 52.62 41.94 -6.27
CA VAL A 242 51.19 42.19 -6.00
C VAL A 242 51.02 42.73 -4.60
N GLN A 243 50.40 43.90 -4.52
CA GLN A 243 50.10 44.63 -3.29
C GLN A 243 48.65 44.35 -2.88
N LEU A 244 48.42 44.10 -1.59
CA LEU A 244 47.10 43.98 -0.99
C LEU A 244 46.87 45.11 0.01
N LEU A 245 45.75 45.80 -0.15
CA LEU A 245 45.25 46.84 0.74
C LEU A 245 43.99 46.33 1.47
N ARG A 246 43.79 46.74 2.71
CA ARG A 246 42.58 46.46 3.49
C ARG A 246 42.04 47.72 4.17
N ASP A 247 40.72 47.87 4.11
CA ASP A 247 39.94 48.90 4.81
C ASP A 247 38.76 48.26 5.57
N GLY A 248 38.76 48.36 6.91
CA GLY A 248 37.71 47.83 7.78
C GLY A 248 36.54 48.80 8.05
N SER A 249 36.56 49.98 7.47
CA SER A 249 35.56 51.04 7.64
C SER A 249 34.47 51.03 6.56
N GLY A 250 34.39 49.96 5.73
CA GLY A 250 33.49 49.90 4.58
C GLY A 250 33.90 50.88 3.48
N GLY A 251 35.21 51.01 3.24
CA GLY A 251 35.80 51.89 2.23
C GLY A 251 35.90 53.36 2.62
N ALA A 252 35.56 53.76 3.85
CA ALA A 252 35.58 55.17 4.24
C ALA A 252 37.01 55.74 4.35
N ASP A 253 37.97 54.93 4.81
CA ASP A 253 39.38 55.30 4.88
C ASP A 253 39.97 55.44 3.47
N PHE A 254 39.67 54.51 2.56
CA PHE A 254 40.07 54.61 1.15
C PHE A 254 39.44 55.85 0.47
N ALA A 255 38.17 56.14 0.73
CA ALA A 255 37.49 57.33 0.21
C ALA A 255 38.07 58.65 0.78
N ALA A 256 38.73 58.58 1.94
CA ALA A 256 39.47 59.69 2.54
C ALA A 256 40.94 59.78 2.07
N GLY A 257 41.39 58.87 1.19
CA GLY A 257 42.77 58.81 0.70
C GLY A 257 43.75 58.22 1.72
N THR A 258 43.26 57.45 2.68
CA THR A 258 44.06 56.79 3.71
C THR A 258 44.04 55.28 3.52
N VAL A 259 45.21 54.63 3.64
CA VAL A 259 45.36 53.18 3.47
C VAL A 259 45.81 52.59 4.81
N PRO A 260 44.89 52.07 5.65
CA PRO A 260 45.21 51.62 7.01
C PRO A 260 46.15 50.41 7.06
N GLN A 261 46.05 49.52 6.07
CA GLN A 261 46.84 48.31 5.96
C GLN A 261 47.27 48.09 4.51
N ARG A 262 48.56 47.82 4.32
CA ARG A 262 49.19 47.48 3.04
C ARG A 262 50.22 46.37 3.26
N THR A 263 50.15 45.33 2.45
CA THR A 263 51.04 44.17 2.52
C THR A 263 51.35 43.66 1.10
N SER A 264 52.59 43.24 0.83
CA SER A 264 52.88 42.52 -0.42
C SER A 264 52.41 41.07 -0.30
N ALA A 265 51.42 40.67 -1.09
CA ALA A 265 50.99 39.27 -1.19
C ALA A 265 51.99 38.45 -2.04
N PHE A 266 52.54 39.08 -3.07
CA PHE A 266 53.61 38.55 -3.89
C PHE A 266 54.76 39.56 -3.93
N GLY A 267 55.95 39.13 -3.52
CA GLY A 267 57.18 39.93 -3.56
C GLY A 267 57.82 39.99 -4.95
N PRO A 268 58.96 40.70 -5.08
CA PRO A 268 59.69 40.79 -6.36
C PRO A 268 60.04 39.41 -6.92
N GLY A 269 59.70 39.17 -8.18
CA GLY A 269 59.94 37.89 -8.85
C GLY A 269 58.98 36.77 -8.45
N GLN A 270 57.84 37.12 -7.84
CA GLN A 270 56.79 36.16 -7.47
C GLN A 270 55.47 36.43 -8.21
N ALA A 271 55.43 37.47 -9.04
CA ALA A 271 54.34 37.75 -9.96
C ALA A 271 54.90 38.39 -11.25
N SER A 272 56.04 37.93 -11.73
CA SER A 272 56.63 38.45 -12.97
C SER A 272 55.89 37.89 -14.16
N VAL A 273 55.43 38.72 -15.10
CA VAL A 273 54.70 38.24 -16.28
C VAL A 273 55.17 39.01 -17.50
N SER A 274 55.51 38.31 -18.59
CA SER A 274 55.77 38.94 -19.89
C SER A 274 54.45 39.44 -20.51
N CYS A 275 54.50 40.54 -21.25
CA CYS A 275 53.33 41.00 -22.01
C CYS A 275 53.21 40.31 -23.36
N ASN A 276 54.21 39.52 -23.75
CA ASN A 276 54.25 38.79 -25.01
C ASN A 276 54.09 39.74 -26.21
N VAL A 277 54.82 40.86 -26.19
CA VAL A 277 54.82 41.83 -27.29
C VAL A 277 55.67 41.28 -28.43
N GLN A 278 55.08 41.10 -29.61
CA GLN A 278 55.71 40.47 -30.78
C GLN A 278 56.69 41.43 -31.52
N ASP A 279 57.70 41.96 -30.82
CA ASP A 279 58.58 43.04 -31.29
C ASP A 279 60.07 42.67 -31.49
N ASN A 280 60.43 41.42 -31.26
CA ASN A 280 61.79 40.85 -31.18
C ASN A 280 62.66 41.43 -30.05
N SER A 281 62.06 41.83 -28.92
CA SER A 281 62.78 42.35 -27.75
C SER A 281 63.24 41.27 -26.75
N GLY A 282 62.80 40.02 -26.92
CA GLY A 282 63.21 38.87 -26.12
C GLY A 282 62.23 38.47 -25.01
N GLY A 283 61.04 39.09 -24.94
CA GLY A 283 59.96 38.65 -24.07
C GLY A 283 58.83 37.88 -24.78
N GLU A 284 59.02 37.55 -26.06
CA GLU A 284 58.07 36.77 -26.87
C GLU A 284 58.05 35.31 -26.42
N ILE A 285 56.84 34.79 -26.23
CA ILE A 285 56.60 33.42 -25.84
C ILE A 285 56.48 32.55 -27.11
N PRO A 286 57.36 31.56 -27.31
CA PRO A 286 57.38 30.76 -28.52
C PRO A 286 56.04 30.07 -28.83
N GLY A 287 55.56 30.22 -30.07
CA GLY A 287 54.33 29.57 -30.54
C GLY A 287 53.04 30.26 -30.09
N THR A 288 53.10 31.54 -29.75
CA THR A 288 51.95 32.37 -29.37
C THR A 288 52.09 33.77 -29.96
N ASP A 289 50.99 34.41 -30.32
CA ASP A 289 50.98 35.82 -30.76
C ASP A 289 50.06 36.72 -29.93
N PHE A 290 49.31 36.12 -28.99
CA PHE A 290 48.31 36.84 -28.19
C PHE A 290 48.95 37.65 -27.06
N TRP A 291 48.37 38.82 -26.80
CA TRP A 291 48.83 39.77 -25.80
C TRP A 291 48.47 39.31 -24.39
N LEU A 292 49.45 39.29 -23.48
CA LEU A 292 49.30 38.75 -22.12
C LEU A 292 49.10 39.79 -21.01
N GLN A 293 48.79 41.04 -21.35
CA GLN A 293 48.60 42.07 -20.32
C GLN A 293 47.54 41.68 -19.28
N GLY A 294 46.46 41.02 -19.71
CA GLY A 294 45.40 40.51 -18.82
C GLY A 294 45.88 39.56 -17.72
N SER A 295 46.99 38.84 -17.94
CA SER A 295 47.57 37.90 -16.97
C SER A 295 48.09 38.56 -15.70
N MET A 296 48.31 39.88 -15.73
CA MET A 296 48.78 40.64 -14.58
C MET A 296 47.68 40.85 -13.52
N GLN A 297 46.42 40.54 -13.83
CA GLN A 297 45.29 40.75 -12.93
C GLN A 297 45.41 39.90 -11.67
N PRO A 298 45.56 40.52 -10.47
CA PRO A 298 45.46 39.77 -9.23
C PRO A 298 43.99 39.59 -8.84
N TRP A 299 43.69 38.49 -8.15
CA TRP A 299 42.35 38.16 -7.66
C TRP A 299 42.37 37.96 -6.17
N VAL A 300 41.76 38.88 -5.42
CA VAL A 300 41.66 38.80 -3.96
C VAL A 300 40.36 38.11 -3.54
N LEU A 301 40.49 37.15 -2.62
CA LEU A 301 39.43 36.25 -2.17
C LEU A 301 39.39 36.21 -0.63
N PRO A 302 38.60 37.06 0.04
CA PRO A 302 38.39 36.96 1.48
C PRO A 302 37.44 35.79 1.81
N ASP A 303 37.87 34.84 2.65
CA ASP A 303 37.15 33.58 2.89
C ASP A 303 35.92 33.78 3.81
N PRO A 304 34.69 33.50 3.35
CA PRO A 304 33.48 33.63 4.15
C PRO A 304 33.32 32.51 5.19
N ALA A 305 33.83 31.30 4.91
CA ALA A 305 33.72 30.14 5.78
C ALA A 305 34.84 30.07 6.82
N ARG A 306 35.97 30.74 6.56
CA ARG A 306 37.14 30.79 7.46
C ARG A 306 37.54 32.24 7.74
N PRO A 307 36.81 32.95 8.63
CA PRO A 307 37.09 34.34 8.94
C PRO A 307 38.55 34.59 9.32
N GLY A 308 39.16 35.63 8.74
CA GLY A 308 40.59 35.91 8.88
C GLY A 308 41.44 35.38 7.72
N ASN A 309 40.96 34.39 6.97
CA ASN A 309 41.67 33.94 5.78
C ASN A 309 41.40 34.87 4.59
N VAL A 310 42.47 35.22 3.88
CA VAL A 310 42.43 36.01 2.64
C VAL A 310 43.42 35.39 1.67
N TYR A 311 42.99 35.19 0.44
CA TYR A 311 43.83 34.63 -0.63
C TYR A 311 44.03 35.67 -1.73
N VAL A 312 45.18 35.60 -2.40
CA VAL A 312 45.45 36.35 -3.63
C VAL A 312 45.93 35.37 -4.69
N VAL A 313 45.23 35.28 -5.81
CA VAL A 313 45.64 34.49 -6.98
C VAL A 313 46.24 35.42 -8.01
N ALA A 314 47.40 35.04 -8.56
CA ALA A 314 48.12 35.80 -9.59
C ALA A 314 48.87 34.86 -10.52
N ASN A 315 49.29 35.38 -11.67
CA ASN A 315 50.16 34.67 -12.60
C ASN A 315 51.64 35.01 -12.29
N ASP A 316 52.54 34.05 -12.48
CA ASP A 316 53.98 34.23 -12.27
C ASP A 316 54.78 33.41 -13.28
N ASP A 317 55.82 34.01 -13.86
CA ASP A 317 56.88 33.30 -14.59
C ASP A 317 57.74 32.58 -13.54
N PRO A 318 57.72 31.24 -13.51
CA PRO A 318 58.39 30.46 -12.46
C PRO A 318 59.90 30.65 -12.37
N ASN A 319 60.54 31.24 -13.38
CA ASN A 319 62.00 31.39 -13.44
C ASN A 319 62.51 32.81 -13.73
N ASP A 320 61.62 33.80 -13.82
CA ASP A 320 61.94 35.22 -14.11
C ASP A 320 62.80 35.39 -15.39
N ASN A 321 62.60 34.56 -16.41
CA ASN A 321 63.34 34.63 -17.67
C ASN A 321 62.39 34.51 -18.86
N PHE A 322 61.87 35.67 -19.28
CA PHE A 322 60.89 35.76 -20.36
C PHE A 322 61.33 35.07 -21.66
N GLY A 323 60.34 34.52 -22.37
CA GLY A 323 60.45 33.95 -23.70
C GLY A 323 61.06 32.54 -23.74
N ASN A 324 61.09 31.86 -22.59
CA ASN A 324 61.62 30.50 -22.50
C ASN A 324 60.57 29.42 -22.82
N GLY A 325 59.29 29.78 -22.92
CA GLY A 325 58.16 28.89 -23.21
C GLY A 325 57.32 28.47 -22.00
N ASP A 326 57.79 28.70 -20.77
CA ASP A 326 57.06 28.52 -19.50
C ASP A 326 56.94 29.87 -18.78
N ASP A 327 56.23 30.82 -19.39
CA ASP A 327 56.22 32.22 -18.96
C ASP A 327 54.97 32.58 -18.12
N GLY A 328 54.28 31.56 -17.58
CA GLY A 328 53.10 31.79 -16.74
C GLY A 328 52.57 30.53 -16.05
N ASP A 329 52.64 30.54 -14.71
CA ASP A 329 52.01 29.61 -13.77
C ASP A 329 50.89 30.31 -12.97
N VAL A 330 49.85 29.58 -12.58
CA VAL A 330 48.83 30.09 -11.66
C VAL A 330 49.30 29.86 -10.23
N ARG A 331 49.41 30.95 -9.45
CA ARG A 331 49.92 30.93 -8.08
C ARG A 331 48.90 31.51 -7.10
N ILE A 332 48.90 31.00 -5.88
CA ILE A 332 48.10 31.51 -4.77
C ILE A 332 48.97 31.90 -3.58
N ALA A 333 48.76 33.09 -3.03
CA ALA A 333 49.29 33.53 -1.75
C ALA A 333 48.19 33.46 -0.68
N ARG A 334 48.51 32.89 0.48
CA ARG A 334 47.54 32.66 1.57
C ARG A 334 47.91 33.43 2.84
N SER A 335 46.93 34.13 3.39
CA SER A 335 46.96 34.78 4.70
C SER A 335 45.87 34.18 5.59
N THR A 336 46.13 34.10 6.90
CA THR A 336 45.16 33.69 7.93
C THR A 336 44.97 34.76 9.01
N ASP A 337 45.41 36.00 8.75
CA ASP A 337 45.43 37.11 9.70
C ASP A 337 44.85 38.41 9.11
N ASN A 338 43.84 38.28 8.23
CA ASN A 338 43.18 39.36 7.49
C ASN A 338 44.14 40.10 6.53
N GLY A 339 45.04 39.39 5.87
CA GLY A 339 45.99 39.96 4.90
C GLY A 339 47.11 40.78 5.55
N VAL A 340 47.38 40.61 6.85
CA VAL A 340 48.50 41.29 7.54
C VAL A 340 49.83 40.65 7.16
N SER A 341 49.85 39.32 6.99
CA SER A 341 51.01 38.58 6.49
C SER A 341 50.60 37.44 5.55
N PHE A 342 51.49 37.09 4.62
CA PHE A 342 51.31 36.02 3.65
C PHE A 342 52.42 34.97 3.77
N GLY A 343 52.03 33.70 3.60
CA GLY A 343 53.00 32.62 3.34
C GLY A 343 53.59 32.73 1.93
N PRO A 344 54.65 31.94 1.61
CA PRO A 344 55.18 31.88 0.26
C PRO A 344 54.11 31.41 -0.74
N PRO A 345 54.00 32.03 -1.93
CA PRO A 345 53.02 31.60 -2.92
C PRO A 345 53.26 30.17 -3.43
N THR A 346 52.18 29.44 -3.70
CA THR A 346 52.21 28.05 -4.20
C THR A 346 51.55 27.96 -5.57
N ARG A 347 52.09 27.13 -6.46
CA ARG A 347 51.47 26.79 -7.76
C ARG A 347 50.19 25.98 -7.55
N VAL A 348 49.14 26.26 -8.31
CA VAL A 348 47.84 25.58 -8.23
C VAL A 348 47.45 24.85 -9.51
N ASP A 349 47.96 25.26 -10.66
CA ASP A 349 47.83 24.49 -11.89
C ASP A 349 48.76 23.27 -11.85
N HIS A 350 48.32 22.16 -12.45
CA HIS A 350 49.04 20.89 -12.53
C HIS A 350 49.58 20.63 -13.95
N GLY A 351 49.74 21.68 -14.76
CA GLY A 351 50.32 21.59 -16.10
C GLY A 351 51.77 21.07 -16.07
N PRO A 352 52.21 20.31 -17.09
CA PRO A 352 53.63 20.00 -17.25
C PRO A 352 54.47 21.28 -17.33
N GLY A 353 55.72 21.26 -16.84
CA GLY A 353 56.63 22.38 -17.07
C GLY A 353 56.84 22.62 -18.57
N GLN A 354 56.99 23.88 -18.99
CA GLN A 354 56.96 24.35 -20.40
C GLN A 354 55.57 24.41 -21.05
N THR A 355 54.51 24.35 -20.26
CA THR A 355 53.15 24.70 -20.70
C THR A 355 52.76 26.04 -20.10
N LEU A 356 51.90 26.78 -20.80
CA LEU A 356 51.55 28.14 -20.43
C LEU A 356 50.16 28.13 -19.76
N ALA A 357 50.10 28.55 -18.49
CA ALA A 357 48.87 28.69 -17.71
C ALA A 357 48.66 30.18 -17.37
N VAL A 358 47.83 30.86 -18.16
CA VAL A 358 47.78 32.33 -18.21
C VAL A 358 46.38 32.92 -18.06
N MET A 359 46.31 34.20 -17.72
CA MET A 359 45.07 34.92 -17.41
C MET A 359 44.24 34.17 -16.39
N PRO A 360 44.79 33.91 -15.18
CA PRO A 360 44.01 33.24 -14.16
C PRO A 360 42.86 34.15 -13.72
N THR A 361 41.74 33.55 -13.35
CA THR A 361 40.73 34.20 -12.51
C THR A 361 40.29 33.27 -11.42
N ALA A 362 39.83 33.83 -10.31
CA ALA A 362 39.43 33.03 -9.18
C ALA A 362 38.25 33.64 -8.47
N HIS A 363 37.44 32.78 -7.87
CA HIS A 363 36.30 33.16 -7.03
C HIS A 363 36.12 32.12 -5.92
N LEU A 364 35.36 32.46 -4.89
CA LEU A 364 34.97 31.51 -3.85
C LEU A 364 33.47 31.58 -3.57
N ASP A 365 32.87 30.43 -3.25
CA ASP A 365 31.45 30.39 -2.88
C ASP A 365 31.25 30.70 -1.39
N GLN A 366 29.99 30.71 -0.94
CA GLN A 366 29.65 30.99 0.45
C GLN A 366 30.18 29.96 1.45
N ASP A 367 30.52 28.76 1.00
CA ASP A 367 31.07 27.67 1.81
C ASP A 367 32.61 27.70 1.84
N GLY A 368 33.22 28.68 1.18
CA GLY A 368 34.67 28.84 1.10
C GLY A 368 35.33 27.81 0.19
N ASN A 369 34.59 27.26 -0.79
CA ASN A 369 35.16 26.51 -1.89
C ASN A 369 35.74 27.49 -2.92
N ILE A 370 37.02 27.36 -3.21
CA ILE A 370 37.76 28.21 -4.15
C ILE A 370 37.73 27.53 -5.52
N VAL A 371 37.57 28.31 -6.57
CA VAL A 371 37.92 27.91 -7.94
C VAL A 371 38.97 28.86 -8.50
N ALA A 372 39.94 28.32 -9.21
CA ALA A 372 40.82 29.06 -10.10
C ALA A 372 40.63 28.52 -11.52
N HIS A 373 40.48 29.40 -12.51
CA HIS A 373 40.43 29.06 -13.94
C HIS A 373 41.54 29.78 -14.70
N TRP A 374 41.93 29.31 -15.89
CA TRP A 374 42.95 29.96 -16.74
C TRP A 374 42.88 29.45 -18.19
N TYR A 375 43.61 30.11 -19.09
CA TYR A 375 43.91 29.60 -20.44
C TYR A 375 45.17 28.73 -20.43
N ASP A 376 45.13 27.61 -21.14
CA ASP A 376 46.14 26.56 -21.07
C ASP A 376 46.57 26.04 -22.44
N THR A 377 47.85 25.68 -22.59
CA THR A 377 48.44 25.13 -23.82
C THR A 377 48.85 23.65 -23.72
N ARG A 378 48.52 22.95 -22.64
CA ARG A 378 49.04 21.60 -22.33
C ARG A 378 48.70 20.52 -23.36
N SER A 379 47.63 20.67 -24.13
CA SER A 379 47.31 19.73 -25.22
C SER A 379 48.37 19.74 -26.33
N GLY A 380 49.09 20.86 -26.48
CA GLY A 380 50.09 21.05 -27.53
C GLY A 380 49.50 21.13 -28.94
N GLU A 381 48.17 21.22 -29.07
CA GLU A 381 47.51 21.38 -30.36
C GLU A 381 47.86 22.72 -31.00
N ARG A 382 47.90 22.76 -32.34
CA ARG A 382 48.31 23.94 -33.10
C ARG A 382 47.35 24.26 -34.22
N ASN A 383 47.30 25.54 -34.57
CA ASN A 383 46.34 26.08 -35.52
C ASN A 383 46.74 25.91 -37.00
N GLY A 384 47.97 25.46 -37.29
CA GLY A 384 48.41 25.15 -38.65
C GLY A 384 48.58 26.39 -39.55
N GLY A 385 48.79 27.58 -38.97
CA GLY A 385 49.01 28.81 -39.73
C GLY A 385 47.74 29.58 -40.11
N THR A 386 46.65 29.40 -39.38
CA THR A 386 45.36 30.11 -39.59
C THR A 386 45.37 31.56 -39.10
N GLY A 387 46.37 31.95 -38.31
CA GLY A 387 46.58 33.32 -37.85
C GLY A 387 46.95 34.31 -38.96
N PRO A 388 46.85 35.63 -38.70
CA PRO A 388 47.08 36.68 -39.71
C PRO A 388 48.53 36.80 -40.21
N ASN A 389 49.51 36.28 -39.47
CA ASN A 389 50.92 36.20 -39.88
C ASN A 389 51.29 34.83 -40.50
N GLY A 390 50.41 33.83 -40.42
CA GLY A 390 50.64 32.46 -40.91
C GLY A 390 51.53 31.59 -40.00
N ASN A 391 51.79 32.01 -38.77
CA ASN A 391 52.56 31.23 -37.80
C ASN A 391 51.75 30.05 -37.25
N ASP A 392 52.44 28.94 -36.97
CA ASP A 392 51.84 27.72 -36.42
C ASP A 392 51.82 27.80 -34.88
N ASN A 393 50.79 28.43 -34.33
CA ASN A 393 50.66 28.74 -32.90
C ASN A 393 49.79 27.73 -32.15
N PHE A 394 49.92 27.74 -30.82
CA PHE A 394 49.11 26.91 -29.94
C PHE A 394 47.63 27.29 -29.99
N LEU A 395 46.76 26.27 -30.05
CA LEU A 395 45.37 26.41 -29.64
C LEU A 395 45.32 26.53 -28.11
N LEU A 396 44.29 27.21 -27.60
CA LEU A 396 44.06 27.34 -26.17
C LEU A 396 42.88 26.51 -25.71
N GLU A 397 42.94 26.10 -24.46
CA GLU A 397 41.84 25.47 -23.73
C GLU A 397 41.57 26.26 -22.45
N VAL A 398 40.35 26.18 -21.92
CA VAL A 398 40.06 26.72 -20.58
C VAL A 398 40.14 25.58 -19.57
N TYR A 399 40.98 25.73 -18.55
CA TYR A 399 41.09 24.79 -17.44
C TYR A 399 40.69 25.45 -16.12
N GLY A 400 40.30 24.62 -15.16
CA GLY A 400 40.12 25.04 -13.78
C GLY A 400 40.55 23.99 -12.76
N THR A 401 40.78 24.44 -11.53
CA THR A 401 40.94 23.60 -10.34
C THR A 401 40.16 24.18 -9.17
N THR A 402 39.80 23.33 -8.21
CA THR A 402 39.03 23.75 -7.03
C THR A 402 39.67 23.31 -5.72
N SER A 403 39.42 24.06 -4.66
CA SER A 403 39.85 23.73 -3.30
C SER A 403 38.68 23.87 -2.32
N ARG A 404 38.54 22.91 -1.40
CA ARG A 404 37.47 22.92 -0.38
C ARG A 404 37.97 23.14 1.04
N ASP A 405 39.28 23.30 1.21
CA ASP A 405 39.94 23.39 2.51
C ASP A 405 40.69 24.71 2.71
N GLY A 406 40.36 25.72 1.91
CA GLY A 406 40.95 27.06 1.98
C GLY A 406 42.33 27.13 1.31
N GLY A 407 42.46 26.46 0.15
CA GLY A 407 43.64 26.49 -0.70
C GLY A 407 44.79 25.61 -0.23
N LEU A 408 44.54 24.63 0.65
CA LEU A 408 45.58 23.71 1.14
C LEU A 408 45.75 22.51 0.20
N THR A 409 44.64 21.99 -0.31
CA THR A 409 44.62 20.94 -1.34
C THR A 409 43.73 21.35 -2.50
N TRP A 410 44.06 20.83 -3.69
CA TRP A 410 43.42 21.17 -4.95
C TRP A 410 42.97 19.89 -5.66
N SER A 411 41.86 19.97 -6.39
CA SER A 411 41.41 18.93 -7.30
C SER A 411 42.42 18.75 -8.45
N GLN A 412 42.30 17.65 -9.20
CA GLN A 412 42.94 17.61 -10.51
C GLN A 412 42.37 18.71 -11.40
N ASP A 413 43.18 19.16 -12.36
CA ASP A 413 42.74 20.15 -13.33
C ASP A 413 41.71 19.55 -14.27
N PHE A 414 40.64 20.30 -14.52
CA PHE A 414 39.58 19.89 -15.43
C PHE A 414 39.43 20.91 -16.55
N ARG A 415 39.26 20.42 -17.79
CA ARG A 415 38.97 21.29 -18.92
C ARG A 415 37.51 21.73 -18.84
N ILE A 416 37.29 23.04 -18.85
CA ILE A 416 35.98 23.67 -18.87
C ILE A 416 35.47 23.81 -20.31
N SER A 417 36.32 24.20 -21.26
CA SER A 417 35.91 24.35 -22.66
C SER A 417 35.64 23.00 -23.32
N ASP A 418 34.58 22.90 -24.14
CA ASP A 418 34.24 21.68 -24.87
C ASP A 418 35.35 21.22 -25.85
N ALA A 419 36.14 22.14 -26.38
CA ALA A 419 37.24 21.86 -27.30
C ALA A 419 38.33 22.94 -27.24
N PRO A 420 39.56 22.66 -27.71
CA PRO A 420 40.54 23.69 -27.99
C PRO A 420 40.00 24.71 -28.99
N PHE A 421 40.38 25.98 -28.82
CA PHE A 421 39.97 27.09 -29.68
C PHE A 421 41.18 27.87 -30.19
N ASP A 422 41.02 28.46 -31.37
CA ASP A 422 42.07 29.26 -32.00
C ASP A 422 42.04 30.68 -31.44
N PRO A 423 43.09 31.13 -30.73
CA PRO A 423 43.16 32.49 -30.22
C PRO A 423 43.39 33.53 -31.34
N ASP A 424 43.91 33.11 -32.49
CA ASP A 424 44.45 33.99 -33.54
C ASP A 424 43.50 34.16 -34.72
N LEU A 425 42.68 33.14 -35.02
CA LEU A 425 41.77 33.14 -36.17
C LEU A 425 40.86 34.37 -36.15
N ASN A 426 41.01 35.29 -37.11
CA ASN A 426 40.26 36.54 -37.19
C ASN A 426 40.40 37.48 -35.97
N ALA A 427 41.41 37.29 -35.12
CA ALA A 427 41.69 38.18 -33.99
C ALA A 427 42.06 39.60 -34.45
N ARG A 428 41.80 40.59 -33.59
CA ARG A 428 42.29 41.97 -33.80
C ARG A 428 43.73 42.08 -33.33
N CYS A 429 44.41 43.10 -33.82
CA CYS A 429 45.75 43.44 -33.37
C CYS A 429 45.65 44.42 -32.20
N ARG A 430 46.67 44.46 -31.34
CA ARG A 430 46.70 45.17 -30.05
C ARG A 430 46.03 46.56 -30.03
N PHE A 431 46.14 47.36 -31.10
CA PHE A 431 45.54 48.72 -31.18
C PHE A 431 44.77 49.01 -32.49
N GLY A 432 44.17 48.00 -33.12
CA GLY A 432 43.38 48.27 -34.33
C GLY A 432 42.71 47.06 -34.97
N PRO A 433 41.80 47.30 -35.93
CA PRO A 433 41.08 46.24 -36.63
C PRO A 433 41.95 45.42 -37.60
N THR A 434 43.14 45.92 -37.95
CA THR A 434 44.09 45.28 -38.87
C THR A 434 45.51 45.51 -38.39
N CYS A 435 46.40 44.55 -38.59
CA CYS A 435 47.79 44.66 -38.14
C CYS A 435 48.51 45.65 -39.05
N PRO A 436 48.95 46.81 -38.54
CA PRO A 436 49.75 47.72 -39.35
C PRO A 436 51.12 47.07 -39.60
N ALA A 437 51.71 47.28 -40.78
CA ALA A 437 53.12 46.98 -41.00
C ALA A 437 53.99 47.96 -40.18
N ARG A 438 54.07 47.75 -38.86
CA ARG A 438 54.89 48.56 -37.95
C ARG A 438 56.27 47.91 -37.82
N PRO A 439 57.37 48.69 -37.86
CA PRO A 439 58.72 48.17 -37.62
C PRO A 439 58.96 47.60 -36.22
N ALA A 440 58.10 47.94 -35.25
CA ALA A 440 58.21 47.56 -33.83
C ALA A 440 57.19 46.47 -33.43
N ASP A 441 56.52 45.83 -34.37
CA ASP A 441 55.64 44.67 -34.14
C ASP A 441 55.59 43.84 -35.44
N PRO A 442 56.74 43.29 -35.89
CA PRO A 442 56.84 42.61 -37.18
C PRO A 442 56.08 41.29 -37.24
N GLU A 443 55.84 40.64 -36.10
CA GLU A 443 55.17 39.34 -36.00
C GLU A 443 53.70 39.43 -35.58
N GLN A 444 53.18 40.64 -35.27
CA GLN A 444 51.77 40.97 -35.07
C GLN A 444 51.17 40.52 -33.73
N THR A 445 51.27 41.37 -32.70
CA THR A 445 50.63 41.12 -31.40
C THR A 445 49.09 41.14 -31.49
N LEU A 446 48.43 40.01 -31.21
CA LEU A 446 46.99 39.79 -31.32
C LEU A 446 46.27 39.94 -29.97
N ARG A 447 44.97 40.27 -30.00
CA ARG A 447 44.12 40.32 -28.80
C ARG A 447 43.33 39.03 -28.66
N ILE A 448 43.46 38.38 -27.50
CA ILE A 448 42.59 37.29 -27.07
C ILE A 448 41.53 37.72 -26.03
N GLY A 449 41.26 39.03 -26.04
CA GLY A 449 40.67 39.72 -24.91
C GLY A 449 41.71 40.00 -23.84
N GLU A 450 41.35 40.86 -22.90
CA GLU A 450 42.18 41.16 -21.73
C GLU A 450 41.69 40.39 -20.50
N TYR A 451 40.58 39.66 -20.64
CA TYR A 451 39.89 38.97 -19.56
C TYR A 451 39.22 37.68 -20.02
N ASN A 452 39.11 36.79 -19.05
CA ASN A 452 38.13 35.72 -18.90
C ASN A 452 37.49 35.94 -17.50
N GLY A 453 36.59 35.07 -17.06
CA GLY A 453 36.07 35.22 -15.71
C GLY A 453 35.26 34.06 -15.17
N VAL A 454 35.47 33.76 -13.90
CA VAL A 454 34.72 32.77 -13.13
C VAL A 454 33.94 33.43 -12.00
N TRP A 455 32.78 32.86 -11.69
CA TRP A 455 32.01 33.15 -10.49
C TRP A 455 31.47 31.85 -9.92
N THR A 456 31.15 31.85 -8.63
CA THR A 456 30.63 30.66 -7.96
C THR A 456 29.56 31.01 -6.94
N VAL A 457 28.55 30.14 -6.82
CA VAL A 457 27.53 30.19 -5.77
C VAL A 457 26.90 28.80 -5.65
N ASP A 458 26.58 28.36 -4.43
CA ASP A 458 25.94 27.05 -4.16
C ASP A 458 26.69 25.85 -4.77
N GLY A 459 28.03 25.87 -4.79
CA GLY A 459 28.85 24.81 -5.36
C GLY A 459 28.80 24.68 -6.88
N ILE A 460 28.22 25.67 -7.57
CA ILE A 460 28.17 25.77 -9.05
C ILE A 460 29.15 26.84 -9.51
N GLY A 461 29.94 26.52 -10.53
CA GLY A 461 30.85 27.44 -11.20
C GLY A 461 30.26 27.95 -12.51
N TYR A 462 30.52 29.22 -12.81
CA TYR A 462 30.07 29.92 -14.01
C TYR A 462 31.28 30.53 -14.69
N ALA A 463 31.72 29.97 -15.81
CA ALA A 463 32.90 30.41 -16.54
C ALA A 463 32.52 31.17 -17.81
N THR A 464 33.37 32.13 -18.16
CA THR A 464 33.27 32.93 -19.40
C THR A 464 34.66 33.20 -19.94
N TRP A 465 34.80 33.16 -21.26
CA TRP A 465 36.07 33.38 -21.92
C TRP A 465 35.87 33.86 -23.36
N THR A 466 36.96 34.25 -24.01
CA THR A 466 36.99 34.63 -25.43
C THR A 466 37.80 33.63 -26.24
N GLY A 467 37.27 33.25 -27.40
CA GLY A 467 37.95 32.34 -28.31
C GLY A 467 37.35 32.41 -29.71
N ASN A 468 38.05 31.86 -30.71
CA ASN A 468 37.54 31.71 -32.07
C ASN A 468 37.56 30.25 -32.52
N ALA A 469 36.46 29.83 -33.16
CA ALA A 469 36.25 28.48 -33.67
C ALA A 469 36.45 27.35 -32.64
N THR A 470 35.41 27.10 -31.84
CA THR A 470 35.14 25.75 -31.29
C THR A 470 34.03 25.08 -32.11
N PRO A 471 34.04 23.75 -32.30
CA PRO A 471 32.77 23.02 -32.44
C PRO A 471 31.87 23.41 -31.25
N PRO A 472 30.58 23.79 -31.45
CA PRO A 472 29.72 23.27 -32.51
C PRO A 472 29.22 24.28 -33.57
N THR A 473 29.71 25.52 -33.66
CA THR A 473 29.05 26.53 -34.53
C THR A 473 29.70 26.74 -35.91
N GLY A 474 28.90 26.55 -36.95
CA GLY A 474 29.27 26.63 -38.38
C GLY A 474 29.38 28.05 -38.95
N GLY A 475 30.15 28.93 -38.33
CA GLY A 475 30.46 30.23 -38.91
C GLY A 475 31.70 30.88 -38.29
N ASN A 476 32.73 31.10 -39.10
CA ASN A 476 33.89 31.89 -38.68
C ASN A 476 33.43 33.29 -38.23
N PRO A 477 33.88 33.80 -37.08
CA PRO A 477 33.58 35.17 -36.68
C PRO A 477 34.07 36.14 -37.74
N ALA A 478 33.39 37.28 -37.89
CA ALA A 478 33.79 38.30 -38.86
C ALA A 478 35.25 38.73 -38.59
N ALA A 479 36.01 39.02 -39.66
CA ALA A 479 37.40 39.44 -39.55
C ALA A 479 37.58 40.57 -38.53
N GLY A 480 38.46 40.36 -37.55
CA GLY A 480 38.70 41.28 -36.45
C GLY A 480 37.64 41.22 -35.34
N ASN A 481 37.09 40.05 -35.00
CA ASN A 481 36.17 39.86 -33.85
C ASN A 481 36.55 38.58 -33.08
N GLN A 482 36.22 38.53 -31.78
CA GLN A 482 36.24 37.28 -31.00
C GLN A 482 34.84 36.83 -30.58
N THR A 483 34.65 35.57 -30.21
CA THR A 483 33.39 35.07 -29.64
C THR A 483 33.52 34.94 -28.13
N THR A 484 32.54 35.45 -27.38
CA THR A 484 32.45 35.21 -25.94
C THR A 484 31.70 33.90 -25.71
N TYR A 485 32.27 33.01 -24.90
CA TYR A 485 31.68 31.75 -24.51
C TYR A 485 31.28 31.78 -23.04
N TYR A 486 30.35 30.90 -22.70
CA TYR A 486 29.85 30.71 -21.34
C TYR A 486 29.65 29.23 -21.06
N ASP A 487 29.97 28.82 -19.84
CA ASP A 487 29.69 27.48 -19.36
C ASP A 487 29.46 27.38 -17.84
N THR A 488 28.88 26.26 -17.40
CA THR A 488 28.61 25.92 -15.99
C THR A 488 29.20 24.57 -15.61
N PHE A 489 29.74 24.43 -14.40
CA PHE A 489 30.35 23.18 -13.90
C PHE A 489 30.16 23.00 -12.38
N SER A 490 30.46 21.79 -11.86
CA SER A 490 30.40 21.48 -10.42
C SER A 490 31.70 21.80 -9.69
N LEU A 491 31.64 22.51 -8.55
CA LEU A 491 32.77 22.58 -7.62
C LEU A 491 32.83 21.37 -6.68
N VAL A 492 31.65 20.81 -6.35
CA VAL A 492 31.50 19.72 -5.36
C VAL A 492 31.71 18.34 -5.99
N GLY A 493 31.68 18.25 -7.31
CA GLY A 493 32.03 17.06 -8.06
C GLY A 493 33.44 17.10 -8.60
N ALA A 494 34.40 17.78 -7.96
CA ALA A 494 35.78 17.85 -8.47
C ALA A 494 36.77 16.88 -7.76
N PHE A 495 36.31 16.12 -6.77
CA PHE A 495 37.13 15.16 -6.02
C PHE A 495 36.49 13.77 -6.10
N PRO A 496 37.27 12.69 -6.30
CA PRO A 496 36.77 11.33 -6.15
C PRO A 496 36.16 11.12 -4.78
N ASP A 497 35.02 10.46 -4.75
CA ASP A 497 34.46 9.99 -3.51
C ASP A 497 35.23 8.78 -2.96
N THR A 498 34.88 8.35 -1.75
CA THR A 498 35.62 7.30 -1.04
C THR A 498 35.39 5.89 -1.58
N PHE A 499 34.45 5.71 -2.50
CA PHE A 499 34.03 4.43 -3.06
C PHE A 499 34.65 4.15 -4.43
N GLU A 500 35.37 5.11 -5.01
CA GLU A 500 36.14 4.91 -6.23
C GLU A 500 37.33 3.94 -6.04
N PRO A 501 37.61 3.03 -6.99
CA PRO A 501 36.86 2.75 -8.23
C PRO A 501 35.65 1.83 -8.01
N ASN A 502 34.48 2.18 -8.57
CA ASN A 502 33.25 1.35 -8.50
C ASN A 502 32.54 1.16 -9.88
N GLU A 503 33.32 1.16 -10.96
CA GLU A 503 32.88 1.31 -12.35
C GLU A 503 32.34 0.02 -13.00
N SER A 504 32.13 -1.06 -12.26
CA SER A 504 31.66 -2.32 -12.83
C SER A 504 31.04 -3.21 -11.77
N ILE A 505 30.32 -4.25 -12.22
CA ILE A 505 29.80 -5.27 -11.31
C ILE A 505 30.92 -5.98 -10.51
N ASP A 506 32.12 -6.11 -11.08
CA ASP A 506 33.29 -6.75 -10.45
C ASP A 506 33.97 -5.83 -9.41
N THR A 507 33.92 -4.52 -9.64
CA THR A 507 34.44 -3.47 -8.75
C THR A 507 33.36 -2.89 -7.83
N ALA A 508 32.14 -3.42 -7.90
CA ALA A 508 31.00 -2.92 -7.16
C ALA A 508 31.25 -2.83 -5.65
N VAL A 509 30.94 -1.68 -5.08
CA VAL A 509 31.15 -1.41 -3.66
C VAL A 509 29.99 -1.95 -2.84
N ALA A 510 30.31 -2.60 -1.72
CA ALA A 510 29.29 -3.09 -0.81
C ALA A 510 28.54 -1.93 -0.13
N ALA A 511 27.29 -1.71 -0.53
CA ALA A 511 26.34 -0.83 0.15
C ALA A 511 25.71 -1.60 1.33
N ALA A 512 26.44 -1.66 2.44
CA ALA A 512 25.98 -2.35 3.64
C ALA A 512 24.73 -1.68 4.23
N LEU A 513 23.62 -2.42 4.24
CA LEU A 513 22.39 -2.00 4.90
C LEU A 513 22.64 -2.01 6.41
N GLY A 514 22.54 -0.84 7.05
CA GLY A 514 22.76 -0.68 8.49
C GLY A 514 21.69 -1.36 9.35
N SER A 515 21.65 -1.03 10.65
CA SER A 515 20.63 -1.57 11.57
C SER A 515 19.20 -1.24 11.19
N ASP A 516 19.00 -0.18 10.40
CA ASP A 516 17.71 0.32 9.95
C ASP A 516 17.40 -0.14 8.51
N ASP A 517 18.08 -1.20 8.04
CA ASP A 517 17.97 -1.78 6.70
C ASP A 517 18.13 -0.77 5.56
N ARG A 518 19.01 0.22 5.81
CA ARG A 518 19.23 1.37 4.94
C ARG A 518 20.72 1.66 4.75
N PHE A 519 21.07 2.06 3.53
CA PHE A 519 22.34 2.68 3.17
C PHE A 519 22.10 4.14 2.74
N ASN A 520 22.98 5.05 3.16
CA ASN A 520 22.99 6.44 2.71
C ASN A 520 24.43 6.82 2.32
N GLY A 521 24.68 7.01 1.03
CA GLY A 521 25.90 7.63 0.50
C GLY A 521 25.62 9.07 0.14
N GLY A 522 26.46 10.00 0.59
CA GLY A 522 26.29 11.42 0.29
C GLY A 522 27.53 11.99 -0.36
N ARG A 523 27.34 12.96 -1.27
CA ARG A 523 28.41 13.59 -2.08
C ARG A 523 29.21 12.56 -2.89
N LEU A 524 28.51 11.58 -3.44
CA LEU A 524 29.06 10.63 -4.40
C LEU A 524 29.36 11.34 -5.71
N SER A 525 30.35 10.88 -6.46
CA SER A 525 30.85 11.53 -7.68
C SER A 525 30.74 10.61 -8.89
N LEU A 526 30.57 11.18 -10.08
CA LEU A 526 30.84 10.48 -11.35
C LEU A 526 31.93 11.23 -12.09
N HIS A 527 32.97 10.53 -12.52
CA HIS A 527 34.24 10.97 -13.10
C HIS A 527 34.20 11.24 -14.61
N SER A 528 33.23 10.67 -15.32
CA SER A 528 33.07 10.88 -16.77
C SER A 528 31.62 10.63 -17.22
N ALA A 529 31.28 11.04 -18.45
CA ALA A 529 29.99 10.71 -19.07
C ALA A 529 29.83 9.22 -19.40
N THR A 530 30.90 8.44 -19.20
CA THR A 530 30.91 6.98 -19.29
C THR A 530 31.07 6.31 -17.93
N ASP A 531 31.21 7.09 -16.86
CA ASP A 531 31.36 6.58 -15.50
C ASP A 531 30.03 6.09 -14.94
N VAL A 532 30.10 5.03 -14.14
CA VAL A 532 28.96 4.27 -13.65
C VAL A 532 29.24 3.73 -12.25
N ASP A 533 28.48 4.14 -11.26
CA ASP A 533 28.76 3.66 -9.90
C ASP A 533 27.94 2.43 -9.58
N PHE A 534 28.60 1.29 -9.38
CA PHE A 534 27.98 0.05 -8.95
C PHE A 534 28.02 -0.09 -7.42
N PHE A 535 26.84 -0.13 -6.82
CA PHE A 535 26.66 -0.49 -5.42
C PHE A 535 26.04 -1.88 -5.31
N ARG A 536 26.82 -2.83 -4.78
CA ARG A 536 26.32 -4.16 -4.44
C ARG A 536 25.55 -4.11 -3.12
N VAL A 537 24.27 -4.43 -3.18
CA VAL A 537 23.36 -4.49 -2.05
C VAL A 537 22.95 -5.95 -1.81
N VAL A 538 23.08 -6.40 -0.57
CA VAL A 538 22.55 -7.71 -0.14
C VAL A 538 21.39 -7.42 0.82
N PRO A 539 20.13 -7.67 0.42
CA PRO A 539 18.96 -7.50 1.27
C PRO A 539 19.07 -8.35 2.53
N ARG A 540 18.61 -7.79 3.65
CA ARG A 540 18.54 -8.48 4.94
C ARG A 540 17.23 -9.23 5.14
N HIS A 541 16.22 -8.89 4.34
CA HIS A 541 14.89 -9.47 4.38
C HIS A 541 14.34 -9.64 2.97
N THR A 542 13.62 -10.74 2.75
CA THR A 542 12.80 -10.93 1.56
C THR A 542 11.70 -9.88 1.52
N GLY A 543 11.54 -9.18 0.40
CA GLY A 543 10.58 -8.09 0.27
C GLY A 543 10.83 -7.24 -0.96
N HIS A 544 11.11 -5.96 -0.77
CA HIS A 544 11.54 -5.08 -1.85
C HIS A 544 12.71 -4.19 -1.44
N LEU A 545 13.47 -3.76 -2.44
CA LEU A 545 14.54 -2.78 -2.32
C LEU A 545 14.11 -1.52 -3.04
N ALA A 546 14.16 -0.37 -2.36
CA ALA A 546 13.91 0.95 -2.93
C ALA A 546 15.21 1.75 -2.95
N ALA A 547 15.54 2.33 -4.10
CA ALA A 547 16.74 3.14 -4.29
C ALA A 547 16.36 4.50 -4.87
N ASP A 548 16.83 5.55 -4.20
CA ASP A 548 16.63 6.94 -4.56
C ASP A 548 17.99 7.62 -4.70
N ILE A 549 18.18 8.35 -5.80
CA ILE A 549 19.27 9.31 -5.91
C ILE A 549 18.74 10.73 -5.90
N ALA A 550 19.47 11.65 -5.26
CA ALA A 550 19.26 13.09 -5.36
C ALA A 550 20.47 13.73 -6.04
N PHE A 551 20.25 14.54 -7.07
CA PHE A 551 21.33 15.12 -7.89
C PHE A 551 20.93 16.48 -8.45
N ASN A 552 21.89 17.22 -8.99
CA ASN A 552 21.65 18.51 -9.62
C ASN A 552 21.54 18.35 -11.15
N GLU A 553 20.32 18.35 -11.70
CA GLU A 553 20.14 18.17 -13.15
C GLU A 553 20.61 19.36 -14.01
N VAL A 554 21.04 20.46 -13.39
CA VAL A 554 21.71 21.55 -14.13
C VAL A 554 23.04 21.06 -14.69
N ILE A 555 23.75 20.22 -13.93
CA ILE A 555 25.11 19.76 -14.24
C ILE A 555 25.05 18.49 -15.11
N SER A 556 24.29 17.48 -14.70
CA SER A 556 24.12 16.24 -15.49
C SER A 556 22.75 15.59 -15.26
N GLY A 557 22.23 14.92 -16.29
CA GLY A 557 21.00 14.15 -16.18
C GLY A 557 21.32 12.75 -15.68
N LEU A 558 21.22 12.48 -14.38
CA LEU A 558 21.52 11.16 -13.83
C LEU A 558 20.30 10.24 -13.80
N GLN A 559 20.56 8.93 -13.81
CA GLN A 559 19.56 7.88 -13.67
C GLN A 559 20.07 6.76 -12.76
N VAL A 560 19.21 6.30 -11.85
CA VAL A 560 19.45 5.07 -11.08
C VAL A 560 18.82 3.88 -11.79
N ARG A 561 19.53 2.76 -11.84
CA ARG A 561 19.10 1.48 -12.43
C ARG A 561 19.40 0.35 -11.47
N ALA A 562 18.71 -0.77 -11.62
CA ALA A 562 18.96 -1.97 -10.84
C ALA A 562 19.32 -3.13 -11.75
N TYR A 563 20.32 -3.90 -11.34
CA TYR A 563 20.83 -5.07 -12.02
C TYR A 563 20.83 -6.27 -11.08
N ASP A 564 20.65 -7.45 -11.63
CA ASP A 564 20.80 -8.71 -10.89
C ASP A 564 22.27 -9.16 -10.83
N LYS A 565 22.51 -10.29 -10.16
CA LYS A 565 23.84 -10.91 -10.04
C LYS A 565 24.47 -11.42 -11.34
N PHE A 566 23.69 -11.51 -12.41
CA PHE A 566 24.14 -11.92 -13.74
C PHE A 566 24.40 -10.74 -14.66
N GLY A 567 24.14 -9.51 -14.19
CA GLY A 567 24.32 -8.28 -14.97
C GLY A 567 23.14 -7.96 -15.88
N ASN A 568 21.97 -8.57 -15.69
CA ASN A 568 20.76 -8.18 -16.43
C ASN A 568 20.13 -6.96 -15.79
N LYS A 569 19.61 -6.05 -16.63
CA LYS A 569 18.87 -4.89 -16.16
C LYS A 569 17.49 -5.32 -15.68
N VAL A 570 17.25 -5.16 -14.39
CA VAL A 570 15.98 -5.47 -13.73
C VAL A 570 15.01 -4.30 -13.83
N SER A 571 15.47 -3.09 -13.50
CA SER A 571 14.62 -1.92 -13.39
C SER A 571 15.37 -0.63 -13.72
N THR A 572 14.63 0.40 -14.07
CA THR A 572 15.14 1.73 -14.40
C THR A 572 14.33 2.76 -13.65
N GLY A 573 15.01 3.63 -12.91
CA GLY A 573 14.38 4.63 -12.08
C GLY A 573 13.63 5.69 -12.89
N THR A 574 12.57 6.19 -12.27
CA THR A 574 11.78 7.32 -12.77
C THR A 574 12.30 8.60 -12.16
N VAL A 575 12.57 9.59 -13.00
CA VAL A 575 13.03 10.93 -12.57
C VAL A 575 11.81 11.77 -12.20
N ALA A 576 11.73 12.20 -10.95
CA ALA A 576 10.78 13.20 -10.47
C ALA A 576 11.51 14.54 -10.34
N THR A 577 11.25 15.48 -11.26
CA THR A 577 11.78 16.85 -11.19
C THR A 577 10.90 17.67 -10.25
N THR A 578 11.41 17.99 -9.05
CA THR A 578 10.67 18.82 -8.08
C THR A 578 11.08 20.30 -8.15
N ARG A 579 12.24 20.61 -8.73
CA ARG A 579 12.71 21.98 -9.05
C ARG A 579 13.90 21.93 -10.03
N PRO A 580 13.99 22.82 -11.03
CA PRO A 580 15.20 22.99 -11.84
C PRO A 580 16.47 23.13 -10.97
N GLY A 581 17.41 22.18 -11.11
CA GLY A 581 18.66 22.09 -10.35
C GLY A 581 18.62 21.19 -9.10
N SER A 582 17.52 20.46 -8.90
CA SER A 582 17.43 19.41 -7.89
C SER A 582 16.41 18.34 -8.34
N SER A 583 16.95 17.20 -8.77
CA SER A 583 16.21 16.06 -9.25
C SER A 583 16.36 14.87 -8.33
N THR A 584 15.31 14.06 -8.30
CA THR A 584 15.36 12.74 -7.68
C THR A 584 15.02 11.67 -8.69
N SER A 585 15.81 10.60 -8.79
CA SER A 585 15.46 9.40 -9.56
C SER A 585 15.22 8.25 -8.60
N ARG A 586 14.11 7.53 -8.78
CA ARG A 586 13.67 6.48 -7.84
C ARG A 586 13.33 5.19 -8.57
N LEU A 587 13.73 4.05 -8.01
CA LEU A 587 13.26 2.72 -8.42
C LEU A 587 12.94 1.86 -7.21
N ALA A 588 12.15 0.83 -7.42
CA ALA A 588 12.05 -0.29 -6.49
C ALA A 588 11.99 -1.61 -7.26
N ILE A 589 12.50 -2.67 -6.63
CA ILE A 589 12.53 -4.03 -7.19
C ILE A 589 12.14 -5.05 -6.11
N PRO A 590 11.43 -6.14 -6.46
CA PRO A 590 11.31 -7.28 -5.57
C PRO A 590 12.70 -7.85 -5.30
N VAL A 591 12.97 -8.29 -4.06
CA VAL A 591 14.26 -8.87 -3.68
C VAL A 591 14.08 -10.02 -2.70
N VAL A 592 15.01 -10.97 -2.77
CA VAL A 592 15.10 -12.11 -1.85
C VAL A 592 16.25 -11.87 -0.88
N GLU A 593 16.06 -12.29 0.38
CA GLU A 593 17.10 -12.25 1.41
C GLU A 593 18.38 -12.94 0.94
N ASP A 594 19.54 -12.37 1.31
CA ASP A 594 20.88 -12.88 0.98
C ASP A 594 21.27 -12.93 -0.51
N GLU A 595 20.37 -12.58 -1.43
CA GLU A 595 20.66 -12.48 -2.86
C GLU A 595 21.27 -11.11 -3.23
N PRO A 596 22.40 -11.06 -3.97
CA PRO A 596 23.04 -9.79 -4.31
C PRO A 596 22.35 -9.10 -5.49
N TYR A 597 22.00 -7.83 -5.31
CA TYR A 597 21.51 -6.92 -6.34
C TYR A 597 22.46 -5.72 -6.49
N PHE A 598 22.47 -5.08 -7.64
CA PHE A 598 23.37 -3.99 -7.95
C PHE A 598 22.57 -2.73 -8.29
N ILE A 599 22.71 -1.71 -7.46
CA ILE A 599 22.17 -0.37 -7.73
C ILE A 599 23.24 0.40 -8.50
N VAL A 600 22.88 0.88 -9.68
CA VAL A 600 23.81 1.52 -10.60
C VAL A 600 23.37 2.95 -10.84
N VAL A 601 24.27 3.90 -10.62
CA VAL A 601 24.03 5.32 -10.89
C VAL A 601 24.91 5.75 -12.04
N SER A 602 24.32 6.37 -13.06
CA SER A 602 25.09 6.85 -14.21
C SER A 602 24.39 7.98 -14.92
N ASP A 603 25.05 8.57 -15.92
CA ASP A 603 24.37 9.47 -16.86
C ASP A 603 23.18 8.78 -17.56
N SER A 604 22.11 9.54 -17.77
CA SER A 604 20.85 9.09 -18.37
C SER A 604 20.99 8.72 -19.84
N GLY A 605 21.99 9.26 -20.54
CA GLY A 605 22.34 8.92 -21.91
C GLY A 605 23.05 7.56 -22.06
N ILE A 606 23.61 7.01 -20.98
CA ILE A 606 24.22 5.67 -21.01
C ILE A 606 23.12 4.62 -21.16
N THR A 607 23.12 3.93 -22.29
CA THR A 607 22.11 2.89 -22.60
C THR A 607 22.42 1.54 -21.98
N ASP A 608 23.71 1.23 -21.76
CA ASP A 608 24.19 -0.02 -21.15
C ASP A 608 25.35 0.26 -20.18
N PRO A 609 25.06 0.55 -18.90
CA PRO A 609 26.09 0.82 -17.89
C PRO A 609 26.90 -0.42 -17.47
N THR A 610 26.60 -1.62 -18.00
CA THR A 610 27.42 -2.83 -17.77
C THR A 610 28.65 -2.90 -18.67
N LYS A 611 28.74 -2.01 -19.67
CA LYS A 611 29.90 -1.85 -20.57
C LYS A 611 30.41 -0.40 -20.54
N PRO A 612 30.79 0.14 -19.37
CA PRO A 612 31.25 1.52 -19.30
C PRO A 612 32.57 1.69 -20.05
N GLY A 613 32.87 2.95 -20.36
CA GLY A 613 34.21 3.33 -20.79
C GLY A 613 35.18 3.24 -19.61
N ASP A 614 36.47 3.16 -19.89
CA ASP A 614 37.50 3.22 -18.85
C ASP A 614 37.53 4.64 -18.26
N ALA A 615 36.70 4.91 -17.24
CA ALA A 615 36.86 6.11 -16.41
C ALA A 615 38.08 5.89 -15.52
N SER A 616 39.06 6.79 -15.58
CA SER A 616 40.19 6.74 -14.67
C SER A 616 39.78 7.38 -13.33
N PRO A 617 40.25 6.88 -12.18
CA PRO A 617 40.12 7.58 -10.89
C PRO A 617 40.81 8.97 -10.88
N THR A 618 41.56 9.28 -11.94
CA THR A 618 42.18 10.58 -12.18
C THR A 618 41.34 11.49 -13.06
N ASP A 619 40.26 11.00 -13.66
CA ASP A 619 39.41 11.83 -14.51
C ASP A 619 38.65 12.85 -13.64
N PRO A 620 38.56 14.11 -14.11
CA PRO A 620 37.92 15.16 -13.34
C PRO A 620 36.42 14.90 -13.21
N PRO A 621 35.86 14.89 -11.99
CA PRO A 621 34.48 14.51 -11.84
C PRO A 621 33.49 15.55 -12.37
N GLN A 622 32.40 15.02 -12.89
CA GLN A 622 31.43 15.65 -13.78
C GLN A 622 30.07 15.83 -13.11
N ALA A 623 29.76 15.00 -12.11
CA ALA A 623 28.49 15.06 -11.39
C ALA A 623 28.65 14.72 -9.92
N THR A 624 27.68 15.15 -9.11
CA THR A 624 27.51 14.67 -7.74
C THR A 624 26.09 14.24 -7.47
N TYR A 625 25.95 13.23 -6.62
CA TYR A 625 24.65 12.78 -6.15
C TYR A 625 24.71 12.21 -4.73
N ASP A 626 23.56 12.12 -4.11
CA ASP A 626 23.35 11.35 -2.88
C ASP A 626 22.55 10.09 -3.23
N LEU A 627 22.89 8.94 -2.64
CA LEU A 627 22.20 7.67 -2.82
C LEU A 627 21.61 7.19 -1.49
N SER A 628 20.32 6.86 -1.51
CA SER A 628 19.63 6.20 -0.41
C SER A 628 19.05 4.88 -0.90
N VAL A 629 19.43 3.79 -0.25
CA VAL A 629 18.89 2.45 -0.53
C VAL A 629 18.23 1.91 0.73
N VAL A 630 17.00 1.40 0.63
CA VAL A 630 16.22 0.85 1.74
C VAL A 630 15.68 -0.53 1.36
N ASN A 631 15.95 -1.54 2.17
CA ASN A 631 15.29 -2.84 2.07
C ASN A 631 14.10 -2.86 3.03
N ARG A 632 12.92 -3.20 2.52
CA ARG A 632 11.72 -3.40 3.32
C ARG A 632 11.24 -4.83 3.18
N GLU A 633 11.02 -5.46 4.32
CA GLU A 633 10.50 -6.82 4.42
C GLU A 633 9.09 -6.94 3.82
N ALA A 634 8.77 -8.12 3.28
CA ALA A 634 7.43 -8.44 2.80
C ALA A 634 6.41 -8.40 3.96
N PRO A 635 5.18 -7.91 3.74
CA PRO A 635 4.19 -7.78 4.80
C PRO A 635 3.72 -9.15 5.31
N GLU A 636 3.56 -9.27 6.62
CA GLU A 636 3.02 -10.46 7.28
C GLU A 636 1.50 -10.59 7.02
N PRO A 637 1.00 -11.73 6.50
CA PRO A 637 -0.43 -11.98 6.39
C PRO A 637 -1.13 -12.11 7.75
N PHE A 638 -2.40 -11.70 7.81
CA PHE A 638 -3.20 -11.77 9.04
C PHE A 638 -4.69 -11.98 8.74
N GLY A 639 -5.49 -12.28 9.78
CA GLY A 639 -6.94 -12.40 9.64
C GLY A 639 -7.37 -13.53 8.71
N LEU A 640 -6.64 -14.66 8.75
CA LEU A 640 -7.06 -15.90 8.12
C LEU A 640 -8.39 -16.33 8.73
N ASP A 641 -9.38 -16.62 7.88
CA ASP A 641 -10.74 -16.96 8.30
C ASP A 641 -11.38 -17.93 7.31
N LEU A 642 -12.13 -18.90 7.82
CA LEU A 642 -12.95 -19.79 7.00
C LEU A 642 -14.16 -19.00 6.51
N LYS A 643 -14.43 -19.05 5.20
CA LYS A 643 -15.60 -18.35 4.68
C LYS A 643 -16.87 -18.98 5.25
N ARG A 644 -17.79 -18.14 5.72
CA ARG A 644 -19.09 -18.54 6.29
C ARG A 644 -19.84 -19.62 5.48
N GLU A 645 -19.87 -19.51 4.15
CA GLU A 645 -20.55 -20.52 3.31
C GLU A 645 -19.74 -21.83 3.12
N SER A 646 -18.47 -21.83 3.47
CA SER A 646 -17.59 -23.02 3.49
C SER A 646 -17.45 -23.64 4.88
N ASP A 647 -17.91 -22.96 5.93
CA ASP A 647 -18.07 -23.50 7.29
C ASP A 647 -19.38 -24.29 7.37
N SER A 648 -19.36 -25.48 6.76
CA SER A 648 -20.56 -26.23 6.38
C SER A 648 -21.22 -27.03 7.51
N GLY A 649 -20.79 -26.80 8.76
CA GLY A 649 -21.30 -27.43 9.96
C GLY A 649 -22.59 -26.84 10.54
N ARG A 650 -22.87 -27.17 11.81
CA ARG A 650 -24.04 -26.70 12.56
C ARG A 650 -24.02 -25.19 12.76
N PHE A 651 -22.83 -24.61 12.87
CA PHE A 651 -22.59 -23.19 12.94
C PHE A 651 -21.73 -22.78 11.74
N ASP A 652 -21.90 -21.53 11.31
CA ASP A 652 -21.21 -20.99 10.14
C ASP A 652 -20.03 -20.09 10.56
N ASN A 653 -19.51 -20.34 11.76
CA ASN A 653 -18.45 -19.57 12.41
C ASN A 653 -17.72 -20.34 13.53
N ASP A 654 -17.69 -21.67 13.46
CA ASP A 654 -16.99 -22.53 14.42
C ASP A 654 -15.80 -23.29 13.82
N ASP A 655 -15.48 -23.05 12.55
CA ASP A 655 -14.37 -23.66 11.81
C ASP A 655 -14.47 -25.20 11.72
N VAL A 656 -15.69 -25.74 11.74
CA VAL A 656 -16.00 -27.18 11.64
C VAL A 656 -16.79 -27.44 10.36
N THR A 657 -16.16 -28.16 9.43
CA THR A 657 -16.71 -28.34 8.08
C THR A 657 -16.66 -29.79 7.64
N TRP A 658 -17.62 -30.23 6.82
CA TRP A 658 -17.55 -31.49 6.07
C TRP A 658 -16.93 -31.31 4.67
N THR A 659 -16.55 -30.08 4.31
CA THR A 659 -16.11 -29.73 2.95
C THR A 659 -14.59 -29.81 2.89
N ASN A 660 -14.07 -30.76 2.10
CA ASN A 660 -12.62 -30.98 1.98
C ASN A 660 -11.87 -29.94 1.11
N GLY A 661 -12.60 -29.05 0.44
CA GLY A 661 -12.06 -27.88 -0.23
C GLY A 661 -12.86 -26.62 0.05
N PRO A 662 -12.65 -25.99 1.22
CA PRO A 662 -13.33 -24.75 1.57
C PRO A 662 -12.65 -23.53 0.95
N GLU A 663 -13.41 -22.43 0.88
CA GLU A 663 -12.89 -21.11 0.55
C GLU A 663 -12.44 -20.39 1.83
N LEU A 664 -11.25 -19.77 1.79
CA LEU A 664 -10.68 -18.99 2.89
C LEU A 664 -10.51 -17.53 2.48
N PHE A 665 -10.58 -16.63 3.45
CA PHE A 665 -10.10 -15.25 3.30
C PHE A 665 -8.91 -14.99 4.21
N LEU A 666 -8.06 -14.05 3.78
CA LEU A 666 -7.00 -13.48 4.62
C LEU A 666 -6.71 -12.05 4.20
N ARG A 667 -5.88 -11.36 4.99
CA ARG A 667 -5.46 -9.99 4.74
C ARG A 667 -3.95 -9.87 4.64
N VAL A 668 -3.50 -8.95 3.79
CA VAL A 668 -2.10 -8.56 3.62
C VAL A 668 -2.06 -7.03 3.49
N ASP A 669 -1.19 -6.36 4.25
CA ASP A 669 -0.94 -4.92 4.07
C ASP A 669 0.01 -4.68 2.89
N ASP A 670 -0.50 -4.89 1.68
CA ASP A 670 0.27 -4.82 0.43
C ASP A 670 0.44 -3.38 -0.11
N ALA A 671 0.09 -2.36 0.68
CA ALA A 671 0.10 -0.96 0.25
C ALA A 671 1.49 -0.47 -0.15
N ASP A 672 2.51 -0.80 0.65
CA ASP A 672 3.90 -0.41 0.38
C ASP A 672 4.44 -1.08 -0.91
N LEU A 673 4.16 -2.38 -1.11
CA LEU A 673 4.53 -3.11 -2.33
C LEU A 673 3.89 -2.48 -3.58
N ARG A 674 2.60 -2.15 -3.51
CA ARG A 674 1.89 -1.47 -4.60
C ARG A 674 2.42 -0.06 -4.86
N ALA A 675 2.73 0.71 -3.82
CA ALA A 675 3.32 2.04 -3.97
C ALA A 675 4.72 2.00 -4.59
N ALA A 676 5.47 0.92 -4.34
CA ALA A 676 6.76 0.63 -4.95
C ALA A 676 6.66 0.06 -6.38
N ASN A 677 5.45 -0.10 -6.94
CA ASN A 677 5.20 -0.76 -8.22
C ASN A 677 5.74 -2.20 -8.30
N VAL A 678 5.79 -2.92 -7.17
CA VAL A 678 6.07 -4.37 -7.17
C VAL A 678 4.78 -5.10 -7.59
N PRO A 679 4.75 -5.76 -8.77
CA PRO A 679 3.52 -6.33 -9.29
C PRO A 679 3.15 -7.62 -8.56
N LEU A 680 1.87 -7.99 -8.61
CA LEU A 680 1.46 -9.36 -8.32
C LEU A 680 2.02 -10.28 -9.41
N SER A 681 2.72 -11.33 -8.99
CA SER A 681 3.25 -12.32 -9.92
C SER A 681 2.10 -13.17 -10.49
N PRO A 682 1.90 -13.20 -11.82
CA PRO A 682 0.75 -13.85 -12.45
C PRO A 682 1.08 -15.30 -12.80
N GLU A 683 0.66 -16.26 -11.97
CA GLU A 683 0.41 -17.68 -12.33
C GLU A 683 -0.06 -18.44 -11.09
N ASN A 684 -1.35 -18.74 -10.97
CA ASN A 684 -1.95 -19.18 -9.69
C ASN A 684 -2.70 -20.52 -9.80
N GLY A 685 -2.50 -21.25 -10.90
CA GLY A 685 -3.21 -22.51 -11.17
C GLY A 685 -2.61 -23.75 -10.49
N THR A 686 -1.45 -23.62 -9.83
CA THR A 686 -0.76 -24.74 -9.16
C THR A 686 -0.09 -24.28 -7.87
N SER A 687 0.08 -25.17 -6.89
CA SER A 687 0.83 -24.90 -5.65
C SER A 687 2.35 -24.80 -5.86
N THR A 688 2.85 -25.09 -7.07
CA THR A 688 4.26 -25.09 -7.44
C THR A 688 4.72 -23.75 -8.02
N LEU A 689 5.89 -23.28 -7.62
CA LEU A 689 6.59 -22.12 -8.19
C LEU A 689 7.38 -22.58 -9.43
N VAL A 690 6.85 -22.36 -10.64
CA VAL A 690 7.42 -22.87 -11.90
C VAL A 690 7.98 -21.70 -12.71
N ASP A 691 8.97 -21.01 -12.13
CA ASP A 691 9.60 -19.84 -12.77
C ASP A 691 8.62 -18.70 -13.08
N ASP A 692 7.86 -18.32 -12.05
CA ASP A 692 6.84 -17.28 -12.18
C ASP A 692 7.43 -15.90 -12.48
N ALA A 693 6.63 -14.98 -13.04
CA ALA A 693 7.14 -13.64 -13.33
C ALA A 693 7.54 -12.89 -12.03
N PRO A 694 8.52 -11.97 -12.08
CA PRO A 694 8.96 -11.22 -10.90
C PRO A 694 7.81 -10.44 -10.23
N GLY A 695 7.78 -10.42 -8.90
CA GLY A 695 6.71 -9.77 -8.14
C GLY A 695 6.45 -10.45 -6.80
N PHE A 696 5.23 -10.32 -6.29
CA PHE A 696 4.81 -10.99 -5.06
C PHE A 696 3.59 -11.90 -5.25
N LYS A 697 3.47 -12.91 -4.40
CA LYS A 697 2.30 -13.81 -4.25
C LYS A 697 2.00 -14.03 -2.78
N VAL A 698 0.82 -14.55 -2.47
CA VAL A 698 0.43 -14.89 -1.09
C VAL A 698 0.22 -16.40 -1.01
N ALA A 699 1.19 -17.11 -0.45
CA ALA A 699 1.10 -18.56 -0.27
C ALA A 699 0.23 -18.88 0.95
N VAL A 700 -0.54 -19.96 0.83
CA VAL A 700 -1.29 -20.56 1.94
C VAL A 700 -0.72 -21.97 2.16
N GLU A 701 -0.50 -22.30 3.43
CA GLU A 701 0.14 -23.54 3.85
C GLU A 701 -0.74 -24.30 4.83
N ARG A 702 -0.68 -25.64 4.77
CA ARG A 702 -1.31 -26.55 5.71
C ARG A 702 -0.22 -27.35 6.40
N ALA A 703 -0.02 -27.13 7.69
CA ALA A 703 1.03 -27.78 8.49
C ALA A 703 2.44 -27.68 7.87
N GLY A 704 2.77 -26.52 7.27
CA GLY A 704 4.05 -26.23 6.62
C GLY A 704 4.20 -26.80 5.21
N GLU A 705 3.14 -27.37 4.63
CA GLU A 705 3.10 -27.76 3.22
C GLU A 705 2.30 -26.72 2.44
N ARG A 706 2.85 -26.18 1.35
CA ARG A 706 2.16 -25.21 0.50
C ARG A 706 1.01 -25.83 -0.26
N VAL A 707 -0.18 -25.26 -0.10
CA VAL A 707 -1.42 -25.80 -0.67
C VAL A 707 -2.03 -24.92 -1.76
N GLY A 708 -1.59 -23.67 -1.89
CA GLY A 708 -1.92 -22.83 -3.04
C GLY A 708 -1.60 -21.35 -2.81
N PHE A 709 -2.08 -20.50 -3.72
CA PHE A 709 -1.83 -19.06 -3.69
C PHE A 709 -3.12 -18.24 -3.70
N ALA A 710 -3.30 -17.40 -2.69
CA ALA A 710 -4.48 -16.56 -2.55
C ALA A 710 -4.48 -15.39 -3.53
N GLN A 711 -5.67 -15.04 -4.02
CA GLN A 711 -5.91 -13.99 -5.00
C GLN A 711 -6.54 -12.76 -4.36
N PRO A 712 -6.19 -11.54 -4.79
CA PRO A 712 -6.81 -10.33 -4.27
C PRO A 712 -8.31 -10.28 -4.62
N VAL A 713 -9.14 -10.01 -3.62
CA VAL A 713 -10.59 -9.88 -3.75
C VAL A 713 -10.93 -8.44 -4.11
N ASN A 714 -11.20 -8.15 -5.38
CA ASN A 714 -11.58 -6.80 -5.84
C ASN A 714 -10.65 -5.69 -5.27
N PRO A 715 -9.40 -5.60 -5.76
CA PRO A 715 -8.35 -4.76 -5.17
C PRO A 715 -8.66 -3.25 -5.15
N VAL A 716 -9.64 -2.80 -5.93
CA VAL A 716 -10.09 -1.40 -5.94
C VAL A 716 -10.99 -1.06 -4.75
N THR A 717 -11.87 -1.98 -4.36
CA THR A 717 -12.89 -1.72 -3.33
C THR A 717 -12.60 -2.42 -2.00
N LYS A 718 -11.71 -3.41 -1.99
CA LYS A 718 -11.27 -4.14 -0.81
C LYS A 718 -9.74 -4.37 -0.85
N PRO A 719 -8.93 -3.31 -0.84
CA PRO A 719 -7.47 -3.44 -0.86
C PRO A 719 -6.99 -4.30 0.32
N GLY A 720 -5.99 -5.14 0.06
CA GLY A 720 -5.39 -6.03 1.05
C GLY A 720 -6.24 -7.24 1.45
N LEU A 721 -7.44 -7.47 0.88
CA LEU A 721 -8.21 -8.70 1.10
C LEU A 721 -7.87 -9.74 0.03
N TYR A 722 -7.57 -10.97 0.44
CA TYR A 722 -7.24 -12.09 -0.43
C TYR A 722 -8.15 -13.29 -0.15
N ALA A 723 -8.37 -14.12 -1.17
CA ALA A 723 -9.17 -15.34 -1.09
C ALA A 723 -8.49 -16.51 -1.79
N ILE A 724 -8.70 -17.72 -1.30
CA ILE A 724 -8.26 -18.94 -1.94
C ILE A 724 -9.36 -20.00 -1.85
N ASP A 725 -9.50 -20.81 -2.90
CA ASP A 725 -10.31 -22.02 -2.89
C ASP A 725 -9.38 -23.22 -2.76
N LEU A 726 -9.53 -24.02 -1.70
CA LEU A 726 -8.64 -25.12 -1.39
C LEU A 726 -9.06 -26.42 -2.11
N ASP A 727 -8.87 -26.52 -3.43
CA ASP A 727 -9.30 -27.69 -4.23
C ASP A 727 -8.64 -29.02 -3.78
N PRO A 728 -9.44 -30.01 -3.37
CA PRO A 728 -9.47 -30.57 -2.01
C PRO A 728 -8.09 -30.77 -1.38
N VAL A 729 -7.90 -30.08 -0.26
CA VAL A 729 -6.64 -30.02 0.48
C VAL A 729 -6.80 -30.47 1.93
N LEU A 730 -7.95 -30.27 2.57
CA LEU A 730 -8.10 -30.60 3.98
C LEU A 730 -8.06 -32.12 4.21
N THR A 731 -7.42 -32.53 5.29
CA THR A 731 -7.40 -33.93 5.76
C THR A 731 -8.30 -34.10 6.97
N GLU A 732 -8.88 -35.28 7.15
CA GLU A 732 -9.77 -35.58 8.29
C GLU A 732 -9.10 -35.20 9.63
N GLY A 733 -9.83 -34.49 10.48
CA GLY A 733 -9.33 -33.95 11.75
C GLY A 733 -8.86 -32.49 11.66
N GLU A 734 -7.97 -32.10 12.59
CA GLU A 734 -7.48 -30.73 12.72
C GLU A 734 -6.46 -30.38 11.61
N ASN A 735 -6.70 -29.26 10.91
CA ASN A 735 -5.83 -28.68 9.90
C ASN A 735 -5.38 -27.30 10.37
N LEU A 736 -4.06 -27.08 10.44
CA LEU A 736 -3.49 -25.79 10.80
C LEU A 736 -3.09 -25.04 9.53
N ILE A 737 -3.79 -23.94 9.26
CA ILE A 737 -3.58 -23.11 8.09
C ILE A 737 -2.81 -21.85 8.46
N THR A 738 -1.76 -21.56 7.70
CA THR A 738 -0.95 -20.34 7.80
C THR A 738 -0.78 -19.73 6.40
N ALA A 739 -0.27 -18.50 6.35
CA ALA A 739 0.01 -17.82 5.09
C ALA A 739 1.27 -16.97 5.18
N GLU A 740 1.93 -16.79 4.05
CA GLU A 740 3.12 -15.95 3.91
C GLU A 740 3.12 -15.22 2.56
N VAL A 741 3.79 -14.07 2.49
CA VAL A 741 4.04 -13.39 1.22
C VAL A 741 5.32 -13.94 0.61
N ILE A 742 5.21 -14.46 -0.62
CA ILE A 742 6.33 -14.92 -1.42
C ILE A 742 6.77 -13.80 -2.34
N ILE A 743 8.07 -13.57 -2.39
CA ILE A 743 8.69 -12.70 -3.40
C ILE A 743 9.35 -13.57 -4.45
N VAL A 744 8.97 -13.35 -5.69
CA VAL A 744 9.67 -13.87 -6.86
C VAL A 744 10.58 -12.75 -7.33
N ASP A 745 11.87 -13.00 -7.25
CA ASP A 745 12.88 -12.02 -7.58
C ASP A 745 12.94 -11.77 -9.10
N PRO A 746 13.68 -10.74 -9.54
CA PRO A 746 13.79 -10.40 -10.94
C PRO A 746 15.01 -11.00 -11.65
N SER A 747 15.72 -11.94 -11.00
CA SER A 747 16.94 -12.53 -11.58
C SER A 747 16.60 -13.65 -12.55
N ASP A 748 17.19 -13.60 -13.75
CA ASP A 748 17.11 -14.66 -14.77
C ASP A 748 18.50 -14.87 -15.36
N ASP A 749 19.03 -16.10 -15.42
CA ASP A 749 20.36 -16.35 -15.98
C ASP A 749 20.29 -16.29 -17.52
N PRO A 750 20.90 -15.27 -18.17
CA PRO A 750 20.78 -15.08 -19.61
C PRO A 750 21.54 -16.14 -20.41
N ALA A 751 22.46 -16.89 -19.78
CA ALA A 751 23.18 -17.98 -20.44
C ALA A 751 22.34 -19.26 -20.54
N VAL A 752 21.24 -19.36 -19.78
CA VAL A 752 20.37 -20.52 -19.71
C VAL A 752 18.91 -20.06 -19.75
N PRO A 753 18.30 -19.95 -20.95
CA PRO A 753 16.89 -19.60 -21.07
C PRO A 753 16.00 -20.54 -20.23
N GLY A 754 15.23 -19.96 -19.29
CA GLY A 754 14.37 -20.70 -18.36
C GLY A 754 15.03 -21.11 -17.05
N THR A 755 15.96 -20.31 -16.53
CA THR A 755 16.50 -20.51 -15.17
C THR A 755 15.51 -19.91 -14.20
N ALA A 756 15.00 -20.73 -13.28
CA ALA A 756 13.96 -20.31 -12.36
C ALA A 756 14.38 -19.09 -11.53
N HIS A 757 13.56 -18.03 -11.53
CA HIS A 757 13.69 -16.90 -10.62
C HIS A 757 13.87 -17.39 -9.18
N VAL A 758 14.71 -16.70 -8.40
CA VAL A 758 14.87 -17.03 -6.98
C VAL A 758 13.60 -16.60 -6.25
N VAL A 759 13.19 -17.42 -5.29
CA VAL A 759 11.99 -17.18 -4.50
C VAL A 759 12.36 -17.10 -3.03
N GLY A 760 11.83 -16.09 -2.36
CA GLY A 760 11.99 -15.88 -0.93
C GLY A 760 10.64 -15.87 -0.24
N SER A 761 10.61 -16.30 1.01
CA SER A 761 9.46 -16.17 1.89
C SER A 761 9.63 -14.98 2.82
N GLY A 762 8.58 -14.18 2.95
CA GLY A 762 8.42 -13.22 4.03
C GLY A 762 8.06 -13.90 5.36
N PRO A 763 7.72 -13.12 6.40
CA PRO A 763 7.24 -13.68 7.65
C PRO A 763 5.90 -14.43 7.47
N GLU A 764 5.83 -15.61 8.08
CA GLU A 764 4.61 -16.40 8.21
C GLU A 764 3.63 -15.73 9.19
N SER A 765 2.33 -15.82 8.92
CA SER A 765 1.27 -15.28 9.76
C SER A 765 1.41 -15.72 11.23
N ALA A 766 1.46 -14.77 12.17
CA ALA A 766 1.63 -15.05 13.60
C ALA A 766 0.48 -15.87 14.21
N HIS A 767 -0.71 -15.82 13.60
CA HIS A 767 -1.87 -16.60 14.01
C HIS A 767 -2.23 -17.61 12.92
N ARG A 768 -2.30 -18.88 13.31
CA ARG A 768 -2.80 -19.98 12.48
C ARG A 768 -4.31 -20.11 12.62
N LEU A 769 -4.99 -20.42 11.53
CA LEU A 769 -6.41 -20.80 11.51
C LEU A 769 -6.52 -22.33 11.68
N GLY A 770 -7.25 -22.78 12.70
CA GLY A 770 -7.47 -24.21 12.95
C GLY A 770 -8.82 -24.63 12.39
N ILE A 771 -8.83 -25.46 11.34
CA ILE A 771 -10.06 -25.96 10.72
C ILE A 771 -10.19 -27.45 11.01
N THR A 772 -11.35 -27.87 11.54
CA THR A 772 -11.65 -29.29 11.74
C THR A 772 -12.46 -29.80 10.57
N LEU A 773 -11.88 -30.72 9.78
CA LEU A 773 -12.61 -31.46 8.76
C LEU A 773 -13.20 -32.72 9.38
N ASP A 774 -14.51 -32.88 9.30
CA ASP A 774 -15.22 -34.10 9.69
C ASP A 774 -16.22 -34.50 8.60
N THR A 775 -15.88 -35.54 7.85
CA THR A 775 -16.71 -36.08 6.76
C THR A 775 -17.51 -37.31 7.18
N THR A 776 -17.42 -37.70 8.45
CA THR A 776 -17.92 -38.98 8.95
C THR A 776 -19.23 -38.80 9.71
N ALA A 777 -20.34 -39.25 9.11
CA ALA A 777 -21.63 -39.19 9.79
C ALA A 777 -21.68 -40.02 11.10
N PRO A 778 -22.46 -39.55 12.11
CA PRO A 778 -22.74 -40.30 13.33
C PRO A 778 -23.27 -41.71 13.05
N ALA A 779 -22.97 -42.62 13.97
CA ALA A 779 -23.58 -43.94 13.95
C ALA A 779 -25.10 -43.83 14.13
N ALA A 780 -25.86 -44.61 13.35
CA ALA A 780 -27.32 -44.66 13.48
C ALA A 780 -27.71 -45.14 14.90
N PRO A 781 -28.71 -44.51 15.54
CA PRO A 781 -29.19 -44.97 16.84
C PRO A 781 -29.67 -46.43 16.77
N ALA A 782 -29.15 -47.27 17.66
CA ALA A 782 -29.37 -48.72 17.59
C ALA A 782 -30.78 -49.17 18.03
N ALA A 783 -31.50 -48.33 18.77
CA ALA A 783 -32.85 -48.59 19.28
C ALA A 783 -33.81 -47.48 18.85
N ALA A 784 -35.11 -47.82 18.76
CA ALA A 784 -36.16 -46.84 18.55
C ALA A 784 -36.21 -45.84 19.73
N PRO A 785 -36.69 -44.60 19.50
CA PRO A 785 -37.09 -43.74 20.61
C PRO A 785 -38.23 -44.40 21.40
N ASP A 786 -38.34 -44.04 22.68
CA ASP A 786 -39.38 -44.48 23.61
C ASP A 786 -40.29 -43.30 23.94
N LEU A 787 -41.60 -43.52 23.98
CA LEU A 787 -42.54 -42.50 24.42
C LEU A 787 -42.39 -42.35 25.95
N LEU A 788 -42.15 -41.13 26.43
CA LEU A 788 -41.99 -40.93 27.87
C LEU A 788 -43.24 -41.37 28.61
N SER A 789 -43.08 -42.06 29.74
CA SER A 789 -44.22 -42.48 30.57
C SER A 789 -45.15 -41.32 31.00
N SER A 790 -44.63 -40.09 31.11
CA SER A 790 -45.42 -38.88 31.37
C SER A 790 -46.17 -38.37 30.13
N SER A 791 -45.71 -38.75 28.94
CA SER A 791 -46.30 -38.44 27.64
C SER A 791 -47.14 -39.58 27.07
N ASP A 792 -47.09 -40.79 27.62
CA ASP A 792 -47.95 -41.92 27.25
C ASP A 792 -49.28 -41.84 28.01
N THR A 793 -50.15 -40.95 27.53
CA THR A 793 -51.37 -40.55 28.24
C THR A 793 -52.61 -41.25 27.67
N GLY A 794 -52.88 -42.46 28.13
CA GLY A 794 -54.15 -43.14 27.85
C GLY A 794 -54.77 -43.74 29.09
N GLY A 795 -54.11 -43.64 30.25
CA GLY A 795 -54.42 -44.47 31.42
C GLY A 795 -53.59 -45.76 31.47
N ASN A 796 -52.79 -46.03 30.45
CA ASN A 796 -51.66 -46.95 30.46
C ASN A 796 -50.42 -46.16 30.03
N SER A 797 -49.27 -46.35 30.69
CA SER A 797 -48.05 -45.57 30.47
C SER A 797 -46.97 -46.35 29.70
N ILE A 798 -47.36 -47.44 29.06
CA ILE A 798 -46.49 -48.31 28.26
C ILE A 798 -47.16 -48.82 26.97
N ASP A 799 -48.36 -48.35 26.60
CA ASP A 799 -49.08 -48.79 25.39
C ASP A 799 -48.89 -47.87 24.18
N ASN A 800 -48.15 -46.78 24.32
CA ASN A 800 -47.85 -45.79 23.29
C ASN A 800 -49.10 -45.11 22.70
N ILE A 801 -50.15 -44.97 23.51
CA ILE A 801 -51.40 -44.29 23.16
C ILE A 801 -51.54 -43.05 24.03
N THR A 802 -51.56 -41.88 23.39
CA THR A 802 -51.53 -40.60 24.12
C THR A 802 -52.58 -39.59 23.65
N THR A 803 -53.18 -38.90 24.60
CA THR A 803 -54.02 -37.72 24.38
C THR A 803 -53.23 -36.42 24.20
N ILE A 804 -51.92 -36.42 24.49
CA ILE A 804 -51.05 -35.27 24.30
C ILE A 804 -50.68 -35.16 22.82
N THR A 805 -50.93 -34.00 22.21
CA THR A 805 -50.61 -33.75 20.80
C THR A 805 -49.14 -33.38 20.55
N GLU A 806 -48.40 -33.00 21.60
CA GLU A 806 -46.94 -32.73 21.58
C GLU A 806 -46.21 -33.72 22.51
N PRO A 807 -46.21 -35.03 22.22
CA PRO A 807 -45.57 -36.02 23.10
C PRO A 807 -44.06 -35.84 23.15
N ALA A 808 -43.48 -36.18 24.31
CA ALA A 808 -42.06 -36.20 24.55
C ALA A 808 -41.48 -37.63 24.45
N PHE A 809 -40.32 -37.74 23.81
CA PHE A 809 -39.63 -38.99 23.51
C PHE A 809 -38.23 -38.98 24.10
N GLN A 810 -37.76 -40.13 24.57
CA GLN A 810 -36.39 -40.33 25.03
C GLN A 810 -35.76 -41.54 24.34
N GLY A 811 -34.46 -41.76 24.49
CA GLY A 811 -33.82 -42.96 23.93
C GLY A 811 -32.53 -43.37 24.61
N SER A 812 -31.93 -44.45 24.10
CA SER A 812 -30.62 -44.90 24.55
C SER A 812 -29.53 -43.87 24.25
N PRO A 813 -28.41 -43.87 25.01
CA PRO A 813 -27.31 -42.95 24.74
C PRO A 813 -26.81 -43.03 23.30
N VAL A 814 -26.70 -41.88 22.67
CA VAL A 814 -26.22 -41.66 21.29
C VAL A 814 -24.97 -40.76 21.31
N GLU A 815 -24.52 -40.31 20.14
CA GLU A 815 -23.36 -39.43 20.03
C GLU A 815 -23.52 -38.14 20.87
N PRO A 816 -22.63 -37.88 21.85
CA PRO A 816 -22.71 -36.69 22.68
C PRO A 816 -22.63 -35.39 21.88
N ASN A 817 -23.41 -34.38 22.29
CA ASN A 817 -23.47 -33.05 21.67
C ASN A 817 -24.02 -32.98 20.23
N ALA A 818 -24.38 -34.13 19.62
CA ALA A 818 -25.13 -34.16 18.37
C ALA A 818 -26.52 -33.53 18.53
N VAL A 819 -27.16 -33.16 17.42
CA VAL A 819 -28.59 -32.82 17.38
C VAL A 819 -29.37 -34.09 17.08
N VAL A 820 -30.31 -34.45 17.94
CA VAL A 820 -31.30 -35.47 17.65
C VAL A 820 -32.46 -34.84 16.88
N ARG A 821 -32.83 -35.45 15.75
CA ARG A 821 -33.95 -35.07 14.89
C ARG A 821 -35.03 -36.14 14.98
N LEU A 822 -36.12 -35.84 15.69
CA LEU A 822 -37.30 -36.70 15.78
C LEU A 822 -38.09 -36.61 14.48
N THR A 823 -38.40 -37.76 13.91
CA THR A 823 -39.23 -37.88 12.72
C THR A 823 -40.47 -38.69 12.99
N ALA A 824 -41.61 -38.24 12.46
CA ALA A 824 -42.87 -38.98 12.47
C ALA A 824 -43.34 -39.19 11.02
N ASP A 825 -43.69 -40.44 10.71
CA ASP A 825 -44.26 -40.84 9.43
C ASP A 825 -45.73 -41.23 9.61
N PRO A 826 -46.70 -40.41 9.17
CA PRO A 826 -48.10 -40.79 9.20
C PRO A 826 -48.43 -41.76 8.05
N PRO A 827 -49.35 -42.72 8.25
CA PRO A 827 -49.72 -43.76 7.29
C PRO A 827 -50.16 -43.29 5.90
N SER A 828 -50.50 -42.00 5.75
CA SER A 828 -51.02 -41.39 4.52
C SER A 828 -50.09 -40.40 3.83
N ALA A 829 -48.87 -40.15 4.32
CA ALA A 829 -47.94 -39.17 3.72
C ALA A 829 -46.88 -39.79 2.80
N THR A 830 -46.18 -38.93 2.05
CA THR A 830 -45.09 -39.29 1.12
C THR A 830 -43.75 -39.62 1.80
N GLY A 831 -43.74 -39.86 3.12
CA GLY A 831 -42.56 -40.22 3.92
C GLY A 831 -42.41 -39.42 5.22
N PRO A 832 -41.37 -39.74 6.02
CA PRO A 832 -41.15 -39.19 7.35
C PRO A 832 -40.86 -37.68 7.32
N THR A 833 -41.42 -36.95 8.28
CA THR A 833 -41.18 -35.52 8.50
C THR A 833 -40.44 -35.28 9.81
N VAL A 834 -39.56 -34.29 9.88
CA VAL A 834 -38.94 -33.90 11.16
C VAL A 834 -39.97 -33.10 11.96
N VAL A 835 -40.35 -33.64 13.11
CA VAL A 835 -41.39 -33.10 14.01
C VAL A 835 -40.81 -32.72 15.36
N GLY A 836 -39.50 -32.64 15.52
CA GLY A 836 -38.90 -32.24 16.79
C GLY A 836 -37.38 -32.33 16.70
N LYS A 837 -36.69 -31.49 17.47
CA LYS A 837 -35.23 -31.54 17.59
C LYS A 837 -34.81 -31.15 19.00
N ASP A 838 -33.74 -31.76 19.49
CA ASP A 838 -33.02 -31.28 20.67
C ASP A 838 -31.52 -31.62 20.57
N THR A 839 -30.70 -31.08 21.46
CA THR A 839 -29.27 -31.38 21.54
C THR A 839 -29.04 -32.51 22.54
N VAL A 840 -28.33 -33.53 22.10
CA VAL A 840 -27.87 -34.64 22.94
C VAL A 840 -26.91 -34.09 23.99
N THR A 841 -27.10 -34.47 25.25
CA THR A 841 -26.21 -34.06 26.34
C THR A 841 -24.79 -34.59 26.15
N SER A 842 -23.83 -34.08 26.91
CA SER A 842 -22.45 -34.58 26.90
C SER A 842 -22.33 -36.04 27.37
N ALA A 843 -23.37 -36.62 27.97
CA ALA A 843 -23.45 -38.02 28.37
C ALA A 843 -24.09 -38.94 27.30
N GLY A 844 -24.54 -38.37 26.17
CA GLY A 844 -25.23 -39.10 25.11
C GLY A 844 -26.75 -39.19 25.28
N GLU A 845 -27.32 -38.62 26.34
CA GLU A 845 -28.76 -38.69 26.62
C GLU A 845 -29.55 -37.62 25.86
N TYR A 846 -30.79 -37.92 25.46
CA TYR A 846 -31.70 -36.95 24.85
C TYR A 846 -33.16 -37.15 25.26
N GLU A 847 -33.90 -36.05 25.27
CA GLU A 847 -35.35 -35.98 25.33
C GLU A 847 -35.80 -35.00 24.24
N VAL A 848 -36.81 -35.35 23.44
CA VAL A 848 -37.32 -34.48 22.38
C VAL A 848 -38.83 -34.42 22.47
N VAL A 849 -39.36 -33.20 22.61
CA VAL A 849 -40.79 -32.92 22.48
C VAL A 849 -41.11 -32.76 20.99
N SER A 850 -42.16 -33.42 20.54
CA SER A 850 -42.64 -33.25 19.17
C SER A 850 -43.46 -31.96 19.00
N ASP A 851 -43.44 -31.41 17.80
CA ASP A 851 -44.42 -30.47 17.27
C ASP A 851 -45.83 -31.10 17.31
N PRO A 852 -46.90 -30.30 17.33
CA PRO A 852 -48.26 -30.80 17.37
C PRO A 852 -48.57 -31.83 16.28
N LEU A 853 -48.99 -33.02 16.69
CA LEU A 853 -49.48 -34.09 15.85
C LEU A 853 -51.00 -34.20 15.97
N ASP A 854 -51.65 -34.43 14.83
CA ASP A 854 -53.08 -34.72 14.75
C ASP A 854 -53.35 -36.17 15.22
N ASP A 855 -54.62 -36.50 15.48
CA ASP A 855 -55.01 -37.86 15.80
C ASP A 855 -54.62 -38.84 14.69
N GLY A 856 -53.98 -39.94 15.09
CA GLY A 856 -53.49 -40.96 14.16
C GLY A 856 -52.34 -41.78 14.74
N THR A 857 -52.00 -42.87 14.06
CA THR A 857 -50.82 -43.68 14.37
C THR A 857 -49.64 -43.20 13.55
N TYR A 858 -48.46 -43.04 14.15
CA TYR A 858 -47.23 -42.59 13.50
C TYR A 858 -46.10 -43.60 13.75
N ASP A 859 -45.28 -43.84 12.73
CA ASP A 859 -43.98 -44.48 12.91
C ASP A 859 -42.94 -43.41 13.28
N VAL A 860 -42.52 -43.40 14.53
CA VAL A 860 -41.61 -42.40 15.11
C VAL A 860 -40.18 -42.93 15.17
N ALA A 861 -39.23 -42.21 14.59
CA ALA A 861 -37.80 -42.56 14.57
C ALA A 861 -36.92 -41.32 14.80
N VAL A 862 -35.64 -41.52 15.12
CA VAL A 862 -34.68 -40.42 15.30
C VAL A 862 -33.48 -40.53 14.33
N ARG A 863 -32.91 -39.38 13.97
CA ARG A 863 -31.59 -39.25 13.31
C ARG A 863 -30.68 -38.35 14.14
N LEU A 864 -29.37 -38.52 14.01
CA LEU A 864 -28.38 -37.66 14.64
C LEU A 864 -27.73 -36.78 13.58
N GLU A 865 -27.34 -35.59 13.99
CA GLU A 865 -26.54 -34.63 13.22
C GLU A 865 -25.37 -34.17 14.10
N ASP A 866 -24.13 -34.38 13.65
CA ASP A 866 -22.93 -33.95 14.39
C ASP A 866 -22.67 -32.43 14.27
N LEU A 867 -21.51 -31.98 14.77
CA LEU A 867 -21.10 -30.58 14.68
C LEU A 867 -20.74 -30.16 13.25
N ALA A 868 -20.23 -31.07 12.41
CA ALA A 868 -19.95 -30.81 11.00
C ALA A 868 -21.18 -30.93 10.09
N GLY A 869 -22.35 -31.17 10.68
CA GLY A 869 -23.64 -31.24 9.98
C GLY A 869 -23.95 -32.60 9.37
N ASN A 870 -23.07 -33.60 9.50
CA ASN A 870 -23.30 -34.93 8.91
C ASN A 870 -24.49 -35.61 9.58
N VAL A 871 -25.42 -36.17 8.80
CA VAL A 871 -26.66 -36.78 9.31
C VAL A 871 -26.61 -38.31 9.24
N SER A 872 -26.93 -38.97 10.35
CA SER A 872 -27.00 -40.43 10.44
C SER A 872 -28.16 -41.05 9.64
N ALA A 873 -28.08 -42.36 9.39
CA ALA A 873 -29.27 -43.14 9.03
C ALA A 873 -30.29 -43.15 10.19
N PRO A 874 -31.60 -43.36 9.93
CA PRO A 874 -32.63 -43.39 10.97
C PRO A 874 -32.50 -44.60 11.89
N SER A 875 -32.98 -44.44 13.13
CA SER A 875 -33.24 -45.53 14.07
C SER A 875 -34.34 -46.48 13.56
N PRO A 876 -34.54 -47.65 14.19
CA PRO A 876 -35.82 -48.36 14.13
C PRO A 876 -36.98 -47.44 14.57
N SER A 877 -38.20 -47.70 14.06
CA SER A 877 -39.39 -46.91 14.40
C SER A 877 -40.15 -47.46 15.62
N LEU A 878 -40.73 -46.57 16.42
CA LEU A 878 -41.74 -46.83 17.44
C LEU A 878 -43.12 -46.43 16.89
N ALA A 879 -44.09 -47.34 16.91
CA ALA A 879 -45.47 -47.01 16.57
C ALA A 879 -46.15 -46.30 17.74
N VAL A 880 -46.64 -45.07 17.52
CA VAL A 880 -47.27 -44.22 18.54
C VAL A 880 -48.63 -43.76 18.03
N THR A 881 -49.66 -43.80 18.87
CA THR A 881 -50.99 -43.33 18.50
C THR A 881 -51.37 -42.08 19.28
N ILE A 882 -51.62 -40.99 18.55
CA ILE A 882 -52.22 -39.77 19.08
C ILE A 882 -53.74 -39.95 19.05
N ALA A 883 -54.37 -39.81 20.20
CA ALA A 883 -55.80 -40.03 20.42
C ALA A 883 -56.42 -38.89 21.27
N ASN A 884 -56.15 -37.65 20.89
CA ASN A 884 -56.63 -36.46 21.59
C ASN A 884 -58.16 -36.27 21.41
N GLN A 885 -58.70 -36.57 20.23
CA GLN A 885 -60.16 -36.49 19.98
C GLN A 885 -60.81 -37.88 19.88
N SER A 886 -60.09 -38.85 19.33
CA SER A 886 -60.62 -40.20 19.13
C SER A 886 -59.53 -41.28 19.12
N LEU A 887 -59.90 -42.46 19.60
CA LEU A 887 -59.13 -43.68 19.44
C LEU A 887 -59.96 -44.67 18.61
N THR A 888 -59.33 -45.32 17.64
CA THR A 888 -59.94 -46.42 16.90
C THR A 888 -59.11 -47.68 17.08
N LEU A 889 -59.70 -48.69 17.73
CA LEU A 889 -59.09 -49.99 17.94
C LEU A 889 -59.75 -51.00 16.99
N ALA A 890 -58.94 -51.59 16.12
CA ALA A 890 -59.39 -52.54 15.11
C ALA A 890 -58.89 -53.96 15.41
N GLY A 891 -59.66 -54.97 15.01
CA GLY A 891 -59.20 -56.36 15.01
C GLY A 891 -59.02 -56.98 16.39
N ALA A 892 -60.04 -56.92 17.25
CA ALA A 892 -60.04 -57.66 18.50
C ALA A 892 -59.79 -59.17 18.26
N THR A 893 -59.08 -59.80 19.18
CA THR A 893 -58.65 -61.21 19.11
C THR A 893 -59.23 -62.08 20.23
N ALA A 894 -59.98 -61.46 21.14
CA ALA A 894 -60.72 -62.10 22.22
C ALA A 894 -61.92 -61.21 22.59
N ASP A 895 -62.78 -61.70 23.47
CA ASP A 895 -63.90 -60.93 24.03
C ASP A 895 -63.40 -59.66 24.71
N LEU A 896 -64.15 -58.57 24.50
CA LEU A 896 -63.75 -57.24 24.91
C LEU A 896 -64.34 -56.99 26.29
N VAL A 897 -63.48 -56.67 27.25
CA VAL A 897 -63.92 -56.11 28.52
C VAL A 897 -63.58 -54.63 28.52
N VAL A 898 -64.60 -53.78 28.57
CA VAL A 898 -64.48 -52.34 28.75
C VAL A 898 -64.80 -52.01 30.20
N ASP A 899 -63.76 -51.71 30.96
CA ASP A 899 -63.89 -51.26 32.35
C ASP A 899 -63.96 -49.74 32.35
N ILE A 900 -65.15 -49.20 32.61
CA ILE A 900 -65.43 -47.76 32.56
C ILE A 900 -65.03 -47.04 33.84
N ASP A 901 -64.76 -47.75 34.93
CA ASP A 901 -64.21 -47.18 36.17
C ASP A 901 -62.68 -47.04 36.05
N GLN A 902 -62.01 -48.11 35.63
CA GLN A 902 -60.57 -48.12 35.40
C GLN A 902 -60.17 -47.40 34.10
N ASN A 903 -61.12 -47.15 33.19
CA ASN A 903 -60.90 -46.57 31.86
C ASN A 903 -59.96 -47.43 31.01
N THR A 904 -60.24 -48.72 30.92
CA THR A 904 -59.40 -49.68 30.19
C THR A 904 -60.22 -50.58 29.27
N VAL A 905 -59.57 -51.08 28.22
CA VAL A 905 -60.16 -52.02 27.26
C VAL A 905 -59.23 -53.21 27.05
N THR A 906 -59.74 -54.43 27.15
CA THR A 906 -58.99 -55.66 26.83
C THR A 906 -59.49 -56.30 25.53
N GLY A 907 -58.76 -57.29 25.02
CA GLY A 907 -59.15 -58.08 23.84
C GLY A 907 -58.42 -57.71 22.55
N TYR A 908 -57.68 -56.60 22.52
CA TYR A 908 -56.85 -56.20 21.38
C TYR A 908 -55.44 -56.82 21.43
N PRO A 909 -54.86 -57.17 20.27
CA PRO A 909 -53.54 -57.80 20.22
C PRO A 909 -52.42 -56.80 20.51
N GLY A 910 -51.33 -57.30 21.08
CA GLY A 910 -50.07 -56.56 21.15
C GLY A 910 -50.02 -55.44 22.20
N THR A 911 -51.01 -55.32 23.07
CA THR A 911 -51.03 -54.26 24.09
C THR A 911 -50.15 -54.59 25.30
N PRO A 912 -49.08 -53.81 25.55
CA PRO A 912 -48.24 -53.98 26.74
C PRO A 912 -49.05 -53.75 28.02
N GLY A 913 -48.91 -54.64 29.00
CA GLY A 913 -49.71 -54.61 30.23
C GLY A 913 -51.06 -55.34 30.14
N GLY A 914 -51.47 -55.78 28.94
CA GLY A 914 -52.66 -56.62 28.72
C GLY A 914 -53.97 -55.85 28.52
N PHE A 915 -53.94 -54.52 28.55
CA PHE A 915 -55.11 -53.65 28.34
C PHE A 915 -54.70 -52.33 27.66
N VAL A 916 -55.60 -51.76 26.87
CA VAL A 916 -55.47 -50.43 26.28
C VAL A 916 -56.07 -49.39 27.23
N GLY A 917 -55.34 -48.32 27.49
CA GLY A 917 -55.88 -47.18 28.21
C GLY A 917 -56.83 -46.34 27.35
N ILE A 918 -57.98 -45.94 27.90
CA ILE A 918 -58.93 -45.02 27.22
C ILE A 918 -59.23 -43.75 28.01
N ARG A 919 -58.48 -43.45 29.06
CA ARG A 919 -58.69 -42.28 29.93
C ARG A 919 -58.49 -40.98 29.14
N GLY A 920 -59.46 -40.08 29.22
CA GLY A 920 -59.38 -38.74 28.63
C GLY A 920 -59.68 -38.68 27.12
N ILE A 921 -59.86 -39.83 26.46
CA ILE A 921 -60.16 -39.92 25.03
C ILE A 921 -61.68 -39.69 24.82
N PRO A 922 -62.11 -38.64 24.11
CA PRO A 922 -63.53 -38.33 23.97
C PRO A 922 -64.35 -39.37 23.19
N VAL A 923 -63.79 -39.98 22.16
CA VAL A 923 -64.48 -40.99 21.34
C VAL A 923 -63.62 -42.23 21.19
N VAL A 924 -64.11 -43.38 21.63
CA VAL A 924 -63.42 -44.67 21.47
C VAL A 924 -64.26 -45.54 20.54
N ASN A 925 -63.70 -45.90 19.39
CA ASN A 925 -64.30 -46.79 18.42
C ASN A 925 -63.66 -48.17 18.56
N LEU A 926 -64.47 -49.15 18.97
CA LEU A 926 -64.05 -50.52 19.26
C LEU A 926 -64.64 -51.47 18.22
N ASP A 927 -63.80 -51.96 17.32
CA ASP A 927 -64.18 -53.08 16.47
C ASP A 927 -63.93 -54.40 17.20
N ALA A 928 -65.02 -55.08 17.55
CA ALA A 928 -65.02 -56.35 18.25
C ALA A 928 -64.67 -57.54 17.35
N ALA A 929 -64.61 -57.35 16.02
CA ALA A 929 -64.16 -58.35 15.05
C ALA A 929 -64.80 -59.76 15.23
N GLY A 930 -66.06 -59.82 15.66
CA GLY A 930 -66.83 -61.05 15.87
C GLY A 930 -66.78 -61.62 17.29
N HIS A 931 -66.27 -60.87 18.28
CA HIS A 931 -66.23 -61.27 19.69
C HIS A 931 -67.34 -60.59 20.52
N GLU A 932 -67.56 -61.09 21.73
CA GLU A 932 -68.52 -60.50 22.68
C GLU A 932 -67.96 -59.23 23.32
N VAL A 933 -68.84 -58.36 23.82
CA VAL A 933 -68.47 -57.12 24.52
C VAL A 933 -69.14 -57.09 25.89
N ALA A 934 -68.31 -57.00 26.92
CA ALA A 934 -68.72 -56.79 28.30
C ALA A 934 -68.30 -55.39 28.77
N ILE A 935 -69.22 -54.67 29.40
CA ILE A 935 -69.00 -53.39 30.05
C ILE A 935 -69.04 -53.63 31.56
N GLN A 936 -67.98 -53.23 32.24
CA GLN A 936 -67.84 -53.33 33.68
C GLN A 936 -67.77 -51.92 34.29
N GLY A 937 -68.69 -51.63 35.20
CA GLY A 937 -68.69 -50.41 36.01
C GLY A 937 -67.85 -50.55 37.27
N GLY A 938 -68.13 -49.72 38.28
CA GLY A 938 -67.41 -49.73 39.55
C GLY A 938 -68.33 -49.49 40.73
N ALA A 939 -67.76 -49.31 41.92
CA ALA A 939 -68.55 -49.16 43.16
C ALA A 939 -69.26 -47.79 43.33
N GLY A 940 -69.44 -47.04 42.24
CA GLY A 940 -70.00 -45.69 42.22
C GLY A 940 -71.34 -45.66 41.49
N ASP A 941 -72.04 -44.52 41.52
CA ASP A 941 -73.32 -44.38 40.83
C ASP A 941 -73.10 -44.24 39.30
N GLU A 942 -73.56 -45.22 38.53
CA GLU A 942 -73.45 -45.23 37.07
C GLU A 942 -74.78 -44.94 36.37
N SER A 943 -74.82 -43.91 35.54
CA SER A 943 -75.94 -43.65 34.62
C SER A 943 -75.50 -43.89 33.18
N LEU A 944 -75.84 -45.06 32.64
CA LEU A 944 -75.43 -45.57 31.34
C LEU A 944 -76.59 -45.57 30.35
N THR A 945 -76.30 -45.13 29.13
CA THR A 945 -77.25 -45.10 28.03
C THR A 945 -76.66 -45.83 26.83
N PHE A 946 -77.27 -46.95 26.45
CA PHE A 946 -76.91 -47.76 25.30
C PHE A 946 -77.88 -47.52 24.14
N THR A 947 -77.33 -47.11 23.00
CA THR A 947 -78.07 -46.91 21.75
C THR A 947 -77.59 -47.93 20.72
N PRO A 948 -78.33 -49.01 20.45
CA PRO A 948 -78.00 -49.92 19.36
C PRO A 948 -78.14 -49.19 18.01
N THR A 949 -77.17 -49.38 17.11
CA THR A 949 -77.14 -48.70 15.80
C THR A 949 -77.27 -49.66 14.62
N SER A 950 -76.97 -50.95 14.82
CA SER A 950 -77.19 -52.02 13.84
C SER A 950 -77.38 -53.36 14.58
N ALA A 951 -77.49 -54.47 13.83
CA ALA A 951 -77.54 -55.82 14.40
C ALA A 951 -76.26 -56.23 15.15
N ASN A 952 -75.13 -55.56 14.91
CA ASN A 952 -73.81 -55.89 15.46
C ASN A 952 -73.01 -54.65 15.87
N SER A 953 -73.69 -53.52 16.11
CA SER A 953 -73.05 -52.26 16.47
C SER A 953 -73.95 -51.45 17.39
N GLY A 954 -73.34 -50.70 18.30
CA GLY A 954 -74.04 -49.87 19.27
C GLY A 954 -73.13 -48.80 19.84
N ARG A 955 -73.72 -47.90 20.62
CA ARG A 955 -73.04 -46.80 21.29
C ARG A 955 -73.41 -46.77 22.76
N LEU A 956 -72.42 -46.71 23.63
CA LEU A 956 -72.61 -46.45 25.06
C LEU A 956 -72.16 -45.03 25.40
N THR A 957 -72.95 -44.36 26.22
CA THR A 957 -72.64 -43.05 26.81
C THR A 957 -72.95 -43.07 28.30
N ARG A 958 -72.22 -42.29 29.08
CA ARG A 958 -72.42 -42.15 30.53
C ARG A 958 -72.79 -40.72 30.87
N SER A 959 -73.81 -40.49 31.68
CA SER A 959 -74.37 -39.14 31.89
C SER A 959 -73.40 -38.14 32.52
N ASN A 960 -72.40 -38.61 33.27
CA ASN A 960 -71.36 -37.80 33.92
C ASN A 960 -70.02 -37.81 33.15
N SER A 961 -69.96 -38.36 31.94
CA SER A 961 -68.76 -38.41 31.09
C SER A 961 -69.07 -37.92 29.68
N ALA A 962 -68.16 -37.12 29.11
CA ALA A 962 -68.23 -36.77 27.69
C ALA A 962 -67.75 -37.91 26.77
N GLN A 963 -67.17 -38.97 27.35
CA GLN A 963 -66.65 -40.10 26.59
C GLN A 963 -67.78 -40.90 25.93
N VAL A 964 -67.56 -41.22 24.66
CA VAL A 964 -68.45 -42.02 23.84
C VAL A 964 -67.73 -43.30 23.45
N LEU A 965 -68.35 -44.44 23.75
CA LEU A 965 -67.87 -45.75 23.34
C LEU A 965 -68.75 -46.25 22.19
N ASN A 966 -68.16 -46.44 21.02
CA ASN A 966 -68.81 -47.02 19.87
C ASN A 966 -68.30 -48.44 19.68
N PHE A 967 -69.20 -49.39 19.44
CA PHE A 967 -68.88 -50.78 19.19
C PHE A 967 -69.32 -51.16 17.78
N SER A 968 -68.49 -51.92 17.08
CA SER A 968 -68.84 -52.53 15.80
C SER A 968 -68.39 -53.98 15.74
N GLY A 969 -69.02 -54.79 14.90
CA GLY A 969 -68.62 -56.19 14.72
C GLY A 969 -68.85 -57.07 15.95
N VAL A 970 -69.76 -56.70 16.86
CA VAL A 970 -70.06 -57.49 18.07
C VAL A 970 -70.82 -58.77 17.71
N THR A 971 -70.42 -59.90 18.28
CA THR A 971 -71.21 -61.15 18.28
C THR A 971 -71.92 -61.27 19.62
N GLY A 972 -73.16 -61.80 19.61
CA GLY A 972 -73.95 -61.92 20.84
C GLY A 972 -74.58 -60.59 21.25
N ASP A 973 -74.72 -60.38 22.55
CA ASP A 973 -75.25 -59.14 23.15
C ASP A 973 -74.14 -58.39 23.87
N VAL A 974 -74.35 -57.09 24.09
CA VAL A 974 -73.47 -56.31 24.97
C VAL A 974 -73.92 -56.55 26.40
N THR A 975 -73.04 -57.14 27.22
CA THR A 975 -73.32 -57.32 28.64
C THR A 975 -72.88 -56.08 29.42
N VAL A 976 -73.70 -55.59 30.34
CA VAL A 976 -73.39 -54.48 31.24
C VAL A 976 -73.55 -54.94 32.68
N ASN A 977 -72.47 -54.85 33.44
CA ASN A 977 -72.45 -55.05 34.87
C ASN A 977 -71.92 -53.77 35.54
N PRO A 978 -72.79 -52.88 36.06
CA PRO A 978 -72.34 -51.61 36.64
C PRO A 978 -71.64 -51.78 38.00
N GLU A 979 -71.86 -52.88 38.73
CA GLU A 979 -71.17 -53.20 39.99
C GLU A 979 -71.33 -52.23 41.18
N GLY A 980 -72.57 -51.98 41.60
CA GLY A 980 -72.87 -51.53 42.96
C GLY A 980 -72.76 -50.03 43.14
N GLY A 981 -73.88 -49.36 43.35
CA GLY A 981 -74.01 -47.92 43.48
C GLY A 981 -75.50 -47.60 43.55
N ASP A 982 -75.91 -46.44 43.07
CA ASP A 982 -77.28 -46.22 42.56
C ASP A 982 -77.24 -46.12 41.02
N ASP A 983 -77.38 -47.27 40.38
CA ASP A 983 -77.09 -47.47 38.96
C ASP A 983 -78.35 -47.44 38.08
N GLU A 984 -78.23 -46.76 36.95
CA GLU A 984 -79.22 -46.72 35.89
C GLU A 984 -78.65 -47.15 34.54
N VAL A 985 -79.19 -48.21 33.96
CA VAL A 985 -78.80 -48.68 32.61
C VAL A 985 -79.99 -48.60 31.67
N THR A 986 -79.92 -47.72 30.67
CA THR A 986 -81.02 -47.44 29.74
C THR A 986 -80.69 -47.92 28.32
N ILE A 987 -81.56 -48.73 27.72
CA ILE A 987 -81.55 -48.98 26.26
C ILE A 987 -82.42 -47.96 25.53
N VAL A 988 -81.94 -47.48 24.39
CA VAL A 988 -82.59 -46.42 23.61
C VAL A 988 -83.07 -46.96 22.27
N GLY A 989 -84.31 -46.64 21.90
CA GLY A 989 -84.89 -46.90 20.60
C GLY A 989 -84.38 -45.96 19.49
N THR A 990 -84.93 -46.12 18.30
CA THR A 990 -84.71 -45.23 17.16
C THR A 990 -85.67 -44.02 17.23
N THR A 991 -85.72 -43.19 16.19
CA THR A 991 -86.75 -42.14 16.07
C THR A 991 -87.92 -42.59 15.17
N GLY A 992 -88.02 -43.89 14.90
CA GLY A 992 -89.14 -44.50 14.20
C GLY A 992 -89.85 -45.51 15.11
N ALA A 993 -90.90 -46.16 14.58
CA ALA A 993 -91.63 -47.18 15.34
C ALA A 993 -90.74 -48.36 15.74
N ASP A 994 -90.56 -48.54 17.05
CA ASP A 994 -89.72 -49.56 17.66
C ASP A 994 -90.54 -50.69 18.28
N SER A 995 -89.96 -51.89 18.28
CA SER A 995 -90.44 -53.01 19.10
C SER A 995 -89.32 -53.35 20.07
N VAL A 996 -89.37 -52.76 21.26
CA VAL A 996 -88.44 -53.11 22.34
C VAL A 996 -89.02 -54.30 23.08
N PHE A 997 -88.28 -55.39 23.20
CA PHE A 997 -88.76 -56.56 23.95
C PHE A 997 -87.64 -57.14 24.79
N GLY A 998 -88.01 -57.74 25.91
CA GLY A 998 -87.02 -58.29 26.80
C GLY A 998 -87.57 -59.11 27.95
N THR A 999 -86.67 -59.86 28.57
CA THR A 999 -86.94 -60.68 29.75
C THR A 999 -86.16 -60.10 30.92
N VAL A 1000 -86.86 -59.79 32.01
CA VAL A 1000 -86.27 -59.36 33.28
C VAL A 1000 -86.09 -60.59 34.15
N ASP A 1001 -84.83 -60.99 34.35
CA ASP A 1001 -84.37 -62.13 35.15
C ASP A 1001 -83.07 -61.69 35.88
N LEU A 1002 -82.30 -62.59 36.51
CA LEU A 1002 -80.98 -62.30 37.07
C LEU A 1002 -80.09 -61.54 36.07
N LEU A 1003 -80.20 -61.89 34.79
CA LEU A 1003 -79.73 -61.08 33.67
C LEU A 1003 -80.95 -60.58 32.88
N THR A 1004 -81.12 -59.26 32.83
CA THR A 1004 -82.17 -58.64 32.03
C THR A 1004 -81.67 -58.46 30.61
N LEU A 1005 -82.29 -59.15 29.65
CA LEU A 1005 -82.00 -58.99 28.23
C LEU A 1005 -83.04 -58.08 27.58
N LEU A 1006 -82.61 -56.95 27.03
CA LEU A 1006 -83.44 -56.03 26.26
C LEU A 1006 -82.95 -55.93 24.80
N ARG A 1007 -83.90 -55.91 23.86
CA ARG A 1007 -83.62 -55.77 22.43
C ARG A 1007 -84.55 -54.79 21.78
N VAL A 1008 -84.01 -53.95 20.90
CA VAL A 1008 -84.80 -53.11 19.99
C VAL A 1008 -84.86 -53.83 18.64
N GLN A 1009 -85.99 -54.49 18.34
CA GLN A 1009 -86.21 -55.24 17.11
C GLN A 1009 -85.06 -56.26 16.83
N GLY A 1010 -84.46 -56.21 15.63
CA GLY A 1010 -83.32 -57.04 15.23
C GLY A 1010 -81.95 -56.38 15.44
N LEU A 1011 -81.88 -55.33 16.25
CA LEU A 1011 -80.63 -54.66 16.59
C LEU A 1011 -79.88 -55.39 17.72
N LEU A 1012 -78.63 -54.99 17.94
CA LEU A 1012 -77.76 -55.54 18.98
C LEU A 1012 -78.45 -55.47 20.35
N GLY A 1013 -78.45 -56.59 21.07
CA GLY A 1013 -79.08 -56.69 22.38
C GLY A 1013 -78.21 -56.13 23.49
N LEU A 1014 -78.87 -55.76 24.59
CA LEU A 1014 -78.24 -55.32 25.82
C LEU A 1014 -78.65 -56.28 26.94
N GLU A 1015 -77.68 -56.97 27.51
CA GLU A 1015 -77.86 -57.83 28.67
C GLU A 1015 -77.34 -57.10 29.92
N ILE A 1016 -78.15 -57.00 30.96
CA ILE A 1016 -77.86 -56.19 32.15
C ILE A 1016 -77.88 -57.10 33.37
N THR A 1017 -76.88 -56.99 34.25
CA THR A 1017 -76.88 -57.68 35.55
C THR A 1017 -77.88 -57.00 36.51
N THR A 1018 -79.06 -57.59 36.65
CA THR A 1018 -80.23 -56.93 37.26
C THR A 1018 -80.08 -56.72 38.77
N ASP A 1019 -79.42 -57.64 39.47
CA ASP A 1019 -79.21 -57.53 40.92
C ASP A 1019 -78.11 -56.52 41.30
N GLN A 1020 -77.38 -56.02 40.31
CA GLN A 1020 -76.40 -54.94 40.44
C GLN A 1020 -76.90 -53.63 39.81
N THR A 1021 -78.16 -53.54 39.38
CA THR A 1021 -78.70 -52.32 38.73
C THR A 1021 -79.97 -51.84 39.42
N GLU A 1022 -79.93 -50.67 40.03
CA GLU A 1022 -81.07 -50.08 40.75
C GLU A 1022 -82.22 -49.70 39.81
N ARG A 1023 -81.92 -49.26 38.58
CA ARG A 1023 -82.93 -48.91 37.59
C ARG A 1023 -82.57 -49.33 36.16
N ILE A 1024 -83.44 -50.11 35.53
CA ILE A 1024 -83.29 -50.50 34.12
C ILE A 1024 -84.23 -49.64 33.25
N GLY A 1025 -83.67 -48.84 32.35
CA GLY A 1025 -84.41 -47.93 31.49
C GLY A 1025 -84.67 -48.49 30.09
N VAL A 1026 -85.85 -48.18 29.54
CA VAL A 1026 -86.17 -48.26 28.12
C VAL A 1026 -86.64 -46.89 27.68
N SER A 1027 -85.97 -46.30 26.70
CA SER A 1027 -86.38 -45.04 26.07
C SER A 1027 -86.63 -45.26 24.59
N ALA A 1028 -87.88 -45.53 24.17
CA ALA A 1028 -88.22 -45.81 22.77
C ALA A 1028 -88.18 -44.56 21.86
N ARG A 1029 -88.22 -43.36 22.46
CA ARG A 1029 -88.08 -42.04 21.83
C ARG A 1029 -89.23 -41.56 20.96
N GLY A 1030 -89.41 -42.03 19.73
CA GLY A 1030 -90.34 -41.36 18.82
C GLY A 1030 -90.81 -42.31 17.76
N GLY A 1031 -92.12 -42.48 17.61
CA GLY A 1031 -92.59 -43.56 16.76
C GLY A 1031 -94.00 -43.98 17.12
N ARG A 1032 -94.33 -45.21 16.79
CA ARG A 1032 -95.41 -45.95 17.44
C ARG A 1032 -94.75 -47.18 18.02
N ASP A 1033 -94.48 -47.12 19.31
CA ASP A 1033 -93.54 -48.01 19.93
C ASP A 1033 -94.28 -49.09 20.72
N THR A 1034 -93.73 -50.30 20.69
CA THR A 1034 -94.20 -51.41 21.52
C THR A 1034 -93.06 -51.82 22.41
N VAL A 1035 -93.23 -51.66 23.73
CA VAL A 1035 -92.30 -52.14 24.75
C VAL A 1035 -92.91 -53.37 25.38
N ASP A 1036 -92.28 -54.52 25.23
CA ASP A 1036 -92.81 -55.82 25.64
C ASP A 1036 -91.88 -56.48 26.66
N ILE A 1037 -92.26 -56.42 27.93
CA ILE A 1037 -91.46 -56.86 29.07
C ILE A 1037 -92.07 -58.09 29.70
N THR A 1038 -91.29 -59.17 29.77
CA THR A 1038 -91.63 -60.36 30.55
C THR A 1038 -90.77 -60.41 31.80
N ALA A 1039 -91.36 -60.29 32.99
CA ALA A 1039 -90.61 -60.34 34.24
C ALA A 1039 -90.73 -61.72 34.90
N MET A 1040 -89.60 -62.35 35.20
CA MET A 1040 -89.49 -63.63 35.91
C MET A 1040 -89.57 -63.45 37.43
N ASP A 1041 -89.78 -64.53 38.18
CA ASP A 1041 -89.83 -64.50 39.65
C ASP A 1041 -88.44 -64.60 40.31
N THR A 1042 -87.36 -64.54 39.55
CA THR A 1042 -85.99 -64.73 40.05
C THR A 1042 -85.36 -63.49 40.66
N VAL A 1043 -85.84 -62.29 40.31
CA VAL A 1043 -85.26 -61.01 40.74
C VAL A 1043 -86.34 -59.97 40.99
N SER A 1044 -86.09 -59.04 41.93
CA SER A 1044 -86.88 -57.81 42.04
C SER A 1044 -86.16 -56.71 41.29
N ALA A 1045 -86.86 -56.01 40.40
CA ALA A 1045 -86.26 -54.98 39.56
C ALA A 1045 -87.13 -53.74 39.50
N LEU A 1046 -86.50 -52.58 39.30
CA LEU A 1046 -87.18 -51.35 38.95
C LEU A 1046 -86.85 -51.02 37.50
N LEU A 1047 -87.88 -50.96 36.66
CA LEU A 1047 -87.76 -50.51 35.29
C LEU A 1047 -88.38 -49.14 35.13
N SER A 1048 -87.79 -48.34 34.25
CA SER A 1048 -88.42 -47.13 33.71
C SER A 1048 -88.63 -47.30 32.22
N VAL A 1049 -89.85 -47.03 31.74
CA VAL A 1049 -90.19 -47.09 30.33
C VAL A 1049 -90.67 -45.71 29.91
N ASN A 1050 -89.92 -45.06 29.03
CA ASN A 1050 -90.36 -43.87 28.33
C ASN A 1050 -90.62 -44.25 26.87
N SER A 1051 -91.90 -44.29 26.49
CA SER A 1051 -92.27 -44.59 25.10
C SER A 1051 -92.04 -43.41 24.15
N GLY A 1052 -91.96 -42.18 24.68
CA GLY A 1052 -91.72 -40.97 23.91
C GLY A 1052 -92.99 -40.31 23.38
N PRO A 1053 -92.93 -39.09 22.83
CA PRO A 1053 -94.14 -38.38 22.41
C PRO A 1053 -94.74 -39.00 21.12
N PRO A 1054 -96.06 -39.29 21.09
CA PRO A 1054 -96.71 -39.75 19.87
C PRO A 1054 -96.58 -38.66 18.81
N ASN A 1055 -96.12 -39.01 17.61
CA ASN A 1055 -96.07 -38.08 16.49
C ASN A 1055 -97.44 -37.37 16.31
N THR A 1056 -97.42 -36.07 16.00
CA THR A 1056 -98.52 -35.10 16.22
C THR A 1056 -99.77 -35.24 15.33
N ALA A 1057 -100.09 -36.43 14.82
CA ALA A 1057 -101.29 -36.69 14.04
C ALA A 1057 -101.95 -38.01 14.46
N ALA A 1058 -102.94 -37.92 15.35
CA ALA A 1058 -103.71 -39.04 15.91
C ALA A 1058 -104.10 -40.14 14.89
N PRO A 1059 -103.82 -41.41 15.22
CA PRO A 1059 -104.75 -42.51 15.03
C PRO A 1059 -105.05 -43.24 16.37
N PRO A 1060 -106.06 -44.13 16.45
CA PRO A 1060 -106.76 -44.47 17.70
C PRO A 1060 -106.03 -45.41 18.69
N GLN A 1061 -104.73 -45.72 18.50
CA GLN A 1061 -103.92 -46.55 19.40
C GLN A 1061 -102.45 -46.07 19.32
N GLY A 1062 -101.97 -45.36 20.35
CA GLY A 1062 -100.59 -44.88 20.47
C GLY A 1062 -99.60 -45.96 20.87
N ASP A 1063 -98.61 -45.60 21.70
CA ASP A 1063 -97.56 -46.48 22.20
C ASP A 1063 -98.11 -47.52 23.16
N THR A 1064 -97.51 -48.71 23.14
CA THR A 1064 -97.99 -49.86 23.89
C THR A 1064 -96.91 -50.46 24.77
N LEU A 1065 -97.14 -50.48 26.09
CA LEU A 1065 -96.40 -51.29 27.04
C LEU A 1065 -97.14 -52.61 27.27
N ILE A 1066 -96.50 -53.73 26.97
CA ILE A 1066 -96.98 -55.06 27.31
C ILE A 1066 -96.15 -55.57 28.48
N VAL A 1067 -96.83 -55.99 29.55
CA VAL A 1067 -96.21 -56.52 30.77
C VAL A 1067 -96.71 -57.93 31.01
N ARG A 1068 -95.77 -58.88 31.07
CA ARG A 1068 -96.07 -60.29 31.32
C ARG A 1068 -95.37 -60.80 32.57
N GLY A 1069 -96.05 -61.72 33.28
CA GLY A 1069 -95.41 -62.56 34.28
C GLY A 1069 -94.87 -63.80 33.60
N GLY A 1070 -93.54 -64.02 33.62
CA GLY A 1070 -92.89 -65.16 32.97
C GLY A 1070 -92.84 -66.44 33.83
N SER A 1071 -93.18 -66.34 35.12
CA SER A 1071 -93.23 -67.47 36.05
C SER A 1071 -94.68 -67.78 36.48
N PRO A 1072 -95.01 -69.02 36.86
CA PRO A 1072 -96.35 -69.35 37.33
C PRO A 1072 -96.74 -68.58 38.60
N LYS A 1073 -98.02 -68.19 38.70
CA LYS A 1073 -98.61 -67.48 39.86
C LYS A 1073 -98.16 -66.02 40.00
N ASP A 1074 -97.86 -65.38 38.89
CA ASP A 1074 -97.73 -63.94 38.80
C ASP A 1074 -99.01 -63.23 39.25
N GLN A 1075 -98.82 -62.04 39.79
CA GLN A 1075 -99.86 -61.05 40.01
C GLN A 1075 -99.48 -59.79 39.27
N LEU A 1076 -100.19 -59.55 38.16
CA LEU A 1076 -100.06 -58.33 37.37
C LEU A 1076 -101.01 -57.27 37.91
N ALA A 1077 -100.50 -56.08 38.15
CA ALA A 1077 -101.31 -54.92 38.48
C ALA A 1077 -100.83 -53.72 37.67
N ASN A 1078 -101.76 -52.90 37.20
CA ASN A 1078 -101.45 -51.60 36.65
C ASN A 1078 -102.09 -50.54 37.57
N ALA A 1079 -101.26 -49.62 38.04
CA ALA A 1079 -101.68 -48.42 38.74
C ALA A 1079 -101.47 -47.22 37.81
N PRO A 1080 -102.42 -46.94 36.89
CA PRO A 1080 -102.37 -45.75 36.07
C PRO A 1080 -102.53 -44.51 36.96
N GLY A 1081 -101.72 -43.48 36.73
CA GLY A 1081 -101.76 -42.24 37.49
C GLY A 1081 -100.39 -41.63 37.74
N GLY A 1082 -100.21 -40.42 37.23
CA GLY A 1082 -99.05 -39.54 37.39
C GLY A 1082 -99.48 -38.10 37.08
N PRO A 1083 -98.59 -37.10 37.19
CA PRO A 1083 -98.90 -35.72 36.85
C PRO A 1083 -99.30 -35.51 35.37
N PHE A 1084 -98.96 -36.43 34.44
CA PHE A 1084 -99.26 -36.31 33.00
C PHE A 1084 -100.05 -37.52 32.44
N SER A 1085 -100.70 -37.35 31.28
CA SER A 1085 -101.40 -38.46 30.61
C SER A 1085 -100.41 -39.43 29.98
N GLY A 1086 -100.60 -40.72 30.19
CA GLY A 1086 -99.66 -41.76 29.71
C GLY A 1086 -98.60 -42.16 30.75
N GLU A 1087 -98.76 -41.74 32.01
CA GLU A 1087 -97.88 -42.12 33.12
C GLU A 1087 -98.55 -43.06 34.13
N GLY A 1088 -97.77 -43.96 34.72
CA GLY A 1088 -98.21 -44.84 35.80
C GLY A 1088 -97.16 -45.89 36.15
N SER A 1089 -97.56 -46.87 36.95
CA SER A 1089 -96.68 -47.98 37.32
C SER A 1089 -97.39 -49.31 37.08
N ALA A 1090 -96.75 -50.20 36.32
CA ALA A 1090 -97.13 -51.60 36.24
C ALA A 1090 -96.29 -52.41 37.24
N PHE A 1091 -96.89 -53.47 37.78
CA PHE A 1091 -96.27 -54.34 38.78
C PHE A 1091 -96.43 -55.78 38.34
N VAL A 1092 -95.34 -56.52 38.38
CA VAL A 1092 -95.32 -57.99 38.31
C VAL A 1092 -94.87 -58.49 39.67
N ARG A 1093 -95.78 -59.11 40.41
CA ARG A 1093 -95.52 -59.59 41.77
C ARG A 1093 -95.62 -61.09 41.84
N TYR A 1094 -94.75 -61.70 42.63
CA TYR A 1094 -94.75 -63.13 42.88
C TYR A 1094 -94.89 -63.46 44.37
N PRO A 1095 -95.98 -63.01 45.04
CA PRO A 1095 -96.13 -63.15 46.49
C PRO A 1095 -96.29 -64.61 46.95
N HIS A 1096 -96.42 -65.54 46.00
CA HIS A 1096 -96.65 -66.96 46.25
C HIS A 1096 -95.52 -67.87 45.76
N THR A 1097 -94.44 -67.31 45.21
CA THR A 1097 -93.20 -68.04 44.92
C THR A 1097 -92.05 -67.41 45.68
N THR A 1098 -91.25 -66.55 45.04
CA THR A 1098 -90.03 -65.97 45.60
C THR A 1098 -90.26 -64.70 46.41
N GLY A 1099 -91.45 -64.08 46.27
CA GLY A 1099 -91.74 -62.75 46.81
C GLY A 1099 -91.17 -61.62 45.96
N ALA A 1100 -90.57 -61.92 44.82
CA ALA A 1100 -90.02 -60.92 43.91
C ALA A 1100 -91.09 -59.95 43.39
N GLU A 1101 -90.71 -58.68 43.26
CA GLU A 1101 -91.55 -57.63 42.68
C GLU A 1101 -90.75 -56.85 41.64
N THR A 1102 -91.23 -56.89 40.39
CA THR A 1102 -90.76 -56.01 39.33
C THR A 1102 -91.74 -54.87 39.17
N ARG A 1103 -91.28 -53.64 39.41
CA ARG A 1103 -92.03 -52.41 39.18
C ARG A 1103 -91.57 -51.78 37.87
N ILE A 1104 -92.49 -51.46 36.98
CA ILE A 1104 -92.24 -50.80 35.71
C ILE A 1104 -92.95 -49.45 35.74
N ASP A 1105 -92.18 -48.39 36.00
CA ASP A 1105 -92.67 -47.01 35.90
C ASP A 1105 -92.68 -46.59 34.44
N TYR A 1106 -93.85 -46.28 33.89
CA TYR A 1106 -93.99 -45.88 32.50
C TYR A 1106 -94.42 -44.44 32.35
N THR A 1107 -93.94 -43.80 31.29
CA THR A 1107 -94.24 -42.42 30.90
C THR A 1107 -94.45 -42.35 29.39
N GLU A 1108 -95.31 -41.42 28.96
CA GLU A 1108 -95.69 -41.22 27.56
C GLU A 1108 -96.22 -42.50 26.87
N THR A 1109 -96.88 -43.41 27.61
CA THR A 1109 -97.43 -44.66 27.08
C THR A 1109 -98.96 -44.59 27.00
N GLU A 1110 -99.56 -44.65 25.81
CA GLU A 1110 -101.03 -44.58 25.65
C GLU A 1110 -101.77 -45.86 26.03
N ARG A 1111 -101.11 -47.02 25.96
CA ARG A 1111 -101.75 -48.31 26.19
C ARG A 1111 -100.88 -49.25 27.00
N VAL A 1112 -101.42 -49.77 28.10
CA VAL A 1112 -100.79 -50.85 28.88
C VAL A 1112 -101.59 -52.14 28.75
N ILE A 1113 -100.93 -53.23 28.41
CA ILE A 1113 -101.50 -54.58 28.30
C ILE A 1113 -100.84 -55.45 29.38
N LEU A 1114 -101.66 -56.00 30.27
CA LEU A 1114 -101.21 -57.03 31.23
C LEU A 1114 -101.57 -58.39 30.65
N ASP A 1115 -100.58 -59.24 30.43
CA ASP A 1115 -100.75 -60.54 29.79
C ASP A 1115 -100.16 -61.65 30.68
N HIS A 1116 -101.06 -62.46 31.26
CA HIS A 1116 -100.70 -63.59 32.10
C HIS A 1116 -100.25 -64.73 31.19
N SER A 1117 -98.98 -65.16 31.31
CA SER A 1117 -98.45 -66.28 30.53
C SER A 1117 -98.72 -67.64 31.16
#